data_AF-A0A2U2BI56-F1
#
_entry.id   AF-A0A2U2BI56-F1
#
_cell.length_a   1.000
_cell.length_b   1.000
_cell.length_c   1.000
_cell.angle_alpha   90.00
_cell.angle_beta   90.00
_cell.angle_gamma   90.00
#
_symmetry.space_group_name_H-M   'P 1'
#
loop_
_entity.id
_entity.type
_entity.pdbx_description
1 polymer ?
#
loop_
_entity_poly.entity_id
_entity_poly.type
_entity_poly.pdbx_seq_one_letter_code
_entity_poly.pdbx_strand_id
1 'polypeptide(L)'
;MAALRHRLTALFEPRSVLVVSTLPLPLINEMPARLAGRITQARITATQVLVPDRLEGLTDTQRLDLALVCIEPVRLPQALDAIRVHKPRVVLLLPSNLASRDPMEDMVYARSWARINNCLVLGPRAFGIQRPHLGINLSHEPQMALAGRVALVSQSRSITSALMDWAEDVSLGFSAIVSVGDEAVIDVPEVLEYLAMDPRTDSIALYLEHTPASRRFTSALHAVAAVKPVVVLKVGGQRQQGEAHEAVFNALMRRVGAVRIRYFVQLFSALKVLVYTRRPKGRRIALFSNGNGAAQMALDVLGSDAAVTCPELSPSTQRALDNLLAPGDQVQNPVVTYVPLTPMRIDSVISTLLDDKDIDGVLVLLTPDPLADMPAVSRELAMLSASARKPIITCLIGDADMRPLRHLLDGVGTPAFRTPDTAANAFDLLARYHYNQHLSQQTLPPLPLGTLPEVEPARELVRQIQSERREASEQECRDLLRYFHVPVVDLRVTHDQGEPDPDVPPMGLRFETDDKLGPYAVFGGADHADWLSSSYPAVELPPLNRYLARQLVERSPLWRKSLSSQLTPLVLTQLLQVLERLSDLMSELPGVRRVVLDPIMAGENSLYIKSISISLSKQSMLVLPETAGYRHMAIHPYPRHMIERRQFKDGQRWTLRPIRPEDAEALQTFMRGLSDESRYMRFVSMLRELTPRMLSRYTRIDYDRELALIATVRSPNPDNRNHPRDEIIGFAHYLRNGDGRGAEYALVIGDAWQRRGLGVTLMEALIQAAAEQGLTYIDGYVLASNAPMQALMKRLGFQNDADPEDPSMRRVWLDLGETRRSD
;
A
#
# COMPACT_ATOMS: atom_id res chain seq x y z
N MET A 1 -3.66 3.99 27.03
CA MET A 1 -2.86 3.26 26.04
C MET A 1 -1.53 3.96 25.88
N ALA A 2 -0.46 3.48 26.55
CA ALA A 2 0.89 3.90 26.24
C ALA A 2 1.18 3.46 24.80
N ALA A 3 1.12 4.39 23.85
CA ALA A 3 1.34 4.07 22.44
C ALA A 3 2.77 3.50 22.30
N LEU A 4 2.89 2.22 21.93
CA LEU A 4 4.14 1.59 21.53
C LEU A 4 4.81 2.50 20.50
N ARG A 5 5.91 3.14 20.91
CA ARG A 5 6.58 4.14 20.10
C ARG A 5 7.41 3.43 19.05
N HIS A 6 7.15 3.76 17.78
CA HIS A 6 7.97 3.31 16.67
C HIS A 6 9.44 3.69 16.92
N ARG A 7 10.40 2.88 16.48
CA ARG A 7 11.84 3.20 16.69
C ARG A 7 12.27 4.52 16.05
N LEU A 8 11.57 4.97 15.01
CA LEU A 8 11.77 6.30 14.40
C LEU A 8 11.13 7.46 15.18
N THR A 9 10.43 7.22 16.30
CA THR A 9 9.88 8.33 17.10
C THR A 9 10.97 9.29 17.57
N ALA A 10 12.20 8.81 17.83
CA ALA A 10 13.33 9.69 18.17
C ALA A 10 13.76 10.62 17.01
N LEU A 11 13.41 10.29 15.76
CA LEU A 11 13.68 11.11 14.58
C LEU A 11 12.57 12.13 14.33
N PHE A 12 11.31 11.73 14.45
CA PHE A 12 10.14 12.59 14.17
C PHE A 12 9.68 13.43 15.36
N GLU A 13 9.92 12.96 16.58
CA GLU A 13 9.55 13.64 17.82
C GLU A 13 10.71 13.58 18.84
N PRO A 14 11.90 14.09 18.49
CA PRO A 14 13.02 14.10 19.41
C PRO A 14 12.67 14.88 20.68
N ARG A 15 13.15 14.39 21.83
CA ARG A 15 13.07 15.13 23.10
C ARG A 15 14.40 15.78 23.47
N SER A 16 15.50 15.34 22.86
CA SER A 16 16.85 15.86 23.05
C SER A 16 17.60 15.84 21.71
N VAL A 17 18.33 16.92 21.40
CA VAL A 17 19.06 17.05 20.13
C VAL A 17 20.48 17.55 20.38
N LEU A 18 21.46 16.85 19.84
CA LEU A 18 22.85 17.32 19.73
C LEU A 18 23.10 17.80 18.31
N VAL A 19 23.53 19.05 18.13
CA VAL A 19 23.83 19.62 16.81
C VAL A 19 25.34 19.72 16.61
N VAL A 20 25.85 19.09 15.56
CA VAL A 20 27.23 19.16 15.09
C VAL A 20 27.20 19.72 13.68
N SER A 21 27.37 21.03 13.51
CA SER A 21 27.32 21.64 12.18
C SER A 21 28.37 22.72 11.92
N THR A 22 28.94 22.71 10.71
CA THR A 22 29.77 23.81 10.18
C THR A 22 28.95 24.89 9.46
N LEU A 23 27.65 24.66 9.25
CA LEU A 23 26.72 25.57 8.57
C LEU A 23 25.62 26.02 9.54
N PRO A 24 25.04 27.23 9.35
CA PRO A 24 23.86 27.62 10.10
C PRO A 24 22.67 26.73 9.72
N LEU A 25 21.98 26.17 10.72
CA LEU A 25 20.81 25.31 10.52
C LEU A 25 19.53 25.98 11.05
N PRO A 26 18.38 25.83 10.35
CA PRO A 26 17.11 26.43 10.75
C PRO A 26 16.70 26.14 12.19
N LEU A 27 16.96 24.92 12.68
CA LEU A 27 16.68 24.51 14.06
C LEU A 27 17.26 25.46 15.12
N ILE A 28 18.44 26.02 14.84
CA ILE A 28 19.14 26.92 15.77
C ILE A 28 18.54 28.33 15.71
N ASN A 29 18.14 28.77 14.52
CA ASN A 29 17.58 30.10 14.31
C ASN A 29 16.17 30.21 14.90
N GLU A 30 15.36 29.16 14.73
CA GLU A 30 13.98 29.08 15.23
C GLU A 30 13.85 27.84 16.13
N MET A 31 14.22 28.00 17.40
CA MET A 31 14.14 26.90 18.36
C MET A 31 12.68 26.59 18.72
N PRO A 32 12.21 25.35 18.48
CA PRO A 32 10.86 24.98 18.88
C PRO A 32 10.74 24.93 20.41
N ALA A 33 9.63 25.45 20.94
CA ALA A 33 9.37 25.50 22.37
C ALA A 33 9.51 24.13 23.07
N ARG A 34 9.21 23.03 22.36
CA ARG A 34 9.32 21.65 22.86
C ARG A 34 10.76 21.21 23.13
N LEU A 35 11.75 21.81 22.47
CA LEU A 35 13.17 21.50 22.60
C LEU A 35 13.96 22.57 23.38
N ALA A 36 13.28 23.59 23.91
CA ALA A 36 13.94 24.63 24.71
C ALA A 36 14.70 24.01 25.90
N GLY A 37 15.99 24.32 26.02
CA GLY A 37 16.89 23.77 27.05
C GLY A 37 17.22 22.28 26.89
N ARG A 38 17.00 21.72 25.69
CA ARG A 38 17.32 20.32 25.33
C ARG A 38 18.05 20.19 24.00
N ILE A 39 18.62 21.30 23.52
CA ILE A 39 19.45 21.36 22.32
C ILE A 39 20.87 21.68 22.77
N THR A 40 21.80 20.77 22.53
CA THR A 40 23.23 21.02 22.78
C THR A 40 23.93 21.25 21.44
N GLN A 41 24.76 22.29 21.34
CA GLN A 41 25.57 22.56 20.15
C GLN A 41 27.03 22.17 20.41
N ALA A 42 27.61 21.39 19.50
CA ALA A 42 29.02 21.04 19.56
C ALA A 42 29.87 22.19 18.99
N ARG A 43 31.05 22.40 19.57
CA ARG A 43 32.00 23.42 19.09
C ARG A 43 32.91 22.80 18.04
N ILE A 44 32.92 23.39 16.85
CA ILE A 44 33.78 22.93 15.75
C ILE A 44 34.94 23.92 15.58
N THR A 45 36.16 23.40 15.59
CA THR A 45 37.38 24.14 15.26
C THR A 45 37.92 23.68 13.91
N ALA A 46 38.99 24.31 13.41
CA ALA A 46 39.64 23.92 12.16
C ALA A 46 40.11 22.44 12.17
N THR A 47 40.44 21.88 13.34
CA THR A 47 41.05 20.55 13.46
C THR A 47 40.23 19.56 14.28
N GLN A 48 39.30 20.02 15.13
CA GLN A 48 38.59 19.17 16.08
C GLN A 48 37.09 19.45 16.15
N VAL A 49 36.32 18.41 16.44
CA VAL A 49 34.90 18.46 16.82
C VAL A 49 34.84 18.22 18.33
N LEU A 50 34.43 19.23 19.09
CA LEU A 50 34.38 19.18 20.55
C LEU A 50 32.92 19.07 21.01
N VAL A 51 32.55 17.91 21.55
CA VAL A 51 31.22 17.63 22.10
C VAL A 51 31.28 17.70 23.63
N PRO A 52 30.37 18.41 24.31
CA PRO A 52 30.35 18.47 25.77
C PRO A 52 30.05 17.12 26.42
N ASP A 53 30.71 16.79 27.53
CA ASP A 53 30.47 15.54 28.29
C ASP A 53 29.04 15.45 28.84
N ARG A 54 28.44 16.60 29.18
CA ARG A 54 27.04 16.71 29.65
C ARG A 54 26.18 17.42 28.62
N LEU A 55 25.08 16.78 28.25
CA LEU A 55 24.10 17.30 27.31
C LEU A 55 22.96 18.01 28.05
N GLU A 56 22.44 19.09 27.48
CA GLU A 56 21.37 19.87 28.06
C GLU A 56 20.07 19.05 28.20
N GLY A 57 19.48 19.08 29.39
CA GLY A 57 18.18 18.46 29.67
C GLY A 57 18.16 16.93 29.66
N LEU A 58 19.34 16.27 29.64
CA LEU A 58 19.49 14.83 29.76
C LEU A 58 20.08 14.45 31.14
N THR A 59 19.51 13.43 31.76
CA THR A 59 20.08 12.78 32.95
C THR A 59 21.06 11.68 32.55
N ASP A 60 21.97 11.28 33.46
CA ASP A 60 22.99 10.24 33.18
C ASP A 60 22.39 8.87 32.75
N THR A 61 21.11 8.63 33.09
CA THR A 61 20.37 7.42 32.70
C THR A 61 19.67 7.52 31.34
N GLN A 62 19.55 8.71 30.76
CA GLN A 62 18.81 8.95 29.52
C GLN A 62 19.73 8.95 28.30
N ARG A 63 19.36 8.15 27.31
CA ARG A 63 20.03 8.09 26.01
C ARG A 63 19.63 9.29 25.15
N LEU A 64 20.59 9.90 24.44
CA LEU A 64 20.34 10.97 23.46
C LEU A 64 19.40 10.48 22.35
N ASP A 65 18.35 11.24 22.04
CA ASP A 65 17.38 10.87 21.00
C ASP A 65 17.95 11.07 19.59
N LEU A 66 18.44 12.28 19.29
CA LEU A 66 18.90 12.65 17.95
C LEU A 66 20.23 13.41 17.97
N ALA A 67 21.16 13.01 17.10
CA ALA A 67 22.32 13.83 16.73
C ALA A 67 22.17 14.34 15.29
N LEU A 68 22.13 15.66 15.12
CA LEU A 68 22.06 16.35 13.83
C LEU A 68 23.47 16.72 13.38
N VAL A 69 23.97 16.06 12.35
CA VAL A 69 25.35 16.23 11.86
C VAL A 69 25.34 16.81 10.46
N CYS A 70 26.01 17.94 10.28
CA CYS A 70 26.17 18.63 9.00
C CYS A 70 27.61 19.15 8.92
N ILE A 71 28.53 18.28 8.49
CA ILE A 71 29.98 18.55 8.45
C ILE A 71 30.54 18.08 7.09
N GLU A 72 31.73 18.55 6.73
CA GLU A 72 32.40 18.12 5.49
C GLU A 72 32.65 16.60 5.50
N PRO A 73 32.47 15.89 4.37
CA PRO A 73 32.62 14.43 4.30
C PRO A 73 33.95 13.90 4.87
N VAL A 74 35.06 14.61 4.62
CA VAL A 74 36.40 14.26 5.13
C VAL A 74 36.45 14.22 6.67
N ARG A 75 35.58 14.96 7.36
CA ARG A 75 35.51 15.05 8.83
C ARG A 75 34.39 14.22 9.43
N LEU A 76 33.58 13.53 8.60
CA LEU A 76 32.49 12.68 9.07
C LEU A 76 32.97 11.60 10.06
N PRO A 77 34.10 10.88 9.83
CA PRO A 77 34.61 9.91 10.80
C PRO A 77 34.92 10.52 12.16
N GLN A 78 35.56 11.70 12.17
CA GLN A 78 35.89 12.44 13.39
C GLN A 78 34.63 12.86 14.16
N ALA A 79 33.61 13.36 13.46
CA ALA A 79 32.36 13.77 14.08
C ALA A 79 31.59 12.58 14.68
N LEU A 80 31.52 11.46 13.95
CA LEU A 80 30.84 10.25 14.42
C LEU A 80 31.56 9.61 15.62
N ASP A 81 32.89 9.67 15.68
CA ASP A 81 33.62 9.19 16.86
C ASP A 81 33.39 10.09 18.08
N ALA A 82 33.37 11.42 17.89
CA ALA A 82 33.12 12.37 18.98
C ALA A 82 31.73 12.21 19.63
N ILE A 83 30.68 11.91 18.84
CA ILE A 83 29.32 11.72 19.39
C ILE A 83 29.09 10.32 19.97
N ARG A 84 30.01 9.38 19.74
CA ARG A 84 29.87 7.95 20.11
C ARG A 84 29.59 7.75 21.59
N VAL A 85 30.24 8.56 22.44
CA VAL A 85 30.14 8.48 23.91
C VAL A 85 28.69 8.64 24.39
N HIS A 86 27.90 9.48 23.71
CA HIS A 86 26.52 9.77 24.08
C HIS A 86 25.50 8.75 23.55
N LYS A 87 25.96 7.79 22.73
CA LYS A 87 25.14 6.72 22.14
C LYS A 87 23.80 7.24 21.61
N PRO A 88 23.75 8.11 20.59
CA PRO A 88 22.48 8.60 20.05
C PRO A 88 21.57 7.44 19.61
N ARG A 89 20.24 7.58 19.72
CA ARG A 89 19.28 6.63 19.14
C ARG A 89 19.22 6.79 17.62
N VAL A 90 19.27 8.02 17.14
CA VAL A 90 19.27 8.36 15.72
C VAL A 90 20.35 9.40 15.41
N VAL A 91 21.02 9.25 14.27
CA VAL A 91 21.88 10.28 13.69
C VAL A 91 21.26 10.73 12.35
N LEU A 92 21.14 12.04 12.17
CA LEU A 92 20.71 12.66 10.91
C LEU A 92 21.92 13.29 10.22
N LEU A 93 22.31 12.74 9.07
CA LEU A 93 23.46 13.18 8.27
C LEU A 93 23.00 14.07 7.12
N LEU A 94 23.15 15.39 7.32
CA LEU A 94 22.85 16.39 6.31
C LEU A 94 24.07 16.71 5.44
N PRO A 95 23.89 17.04 4.14
CA PRO A 95 24.98 17.38 3.24
C PRO A 95 25.66 18.70 3.63
N SER A 96 26.99 18.76 3.51
CA SER A 96 27.73 20.02 3.57
C SER A 96 27.74 20.76 2.22
N ASN A 97 28.41 21.91 2.15
CA ASN A 97 28.68 22.63 0.90
C ASN A 97 29.76 21.95 0.02
N LEU A 98 30.48 20.96 0.55
CA LEU A 98 31.45 20.16 -0.19
C LEU A 98 30.87 18.81 -0.62
N ALA A 99 31.10 18.47 -1.88
CA ALA A 99 30.77 17.14 -2.40
C ALA A 99 31.68 16.07 -1.78
N SER A 100 31.11 14.89 -1.54
CA SER A 100 31.92 13.73 -1.16
C SER A 100 32.78 13.28 -2.33
N ARG A 101 34.01 12.85 -2.03
CA ARG A 101 34.92 12.23 -3.00
C ARG A 101 34.46 10.82 -3.37
N ASP A 102 33.93 10.08 -2.41
CA ASP A 102 33.35 8.76 -2.58
C ASP A 102 32.06 8.63 -1.72
N PRO A 103 30.89 8.93 -2.30
CA PRO A 103 29.62 8.81 -1.58
C PRO A 103 29.30 7.37 -1.12
N MET A 104 29.83 6.35 -1.82
CA MET A 104 29.60 4.95 -1.47
C MET A 104 30.37 4.57 -0.21
N GLU A 105 31.63 5.01 -0.11
CA GLU A 105 32.46 4.83 1.07
C GLU A 105 31.83 5.48 2.32
N ASP A 106 31.36 6.73 2.19
CA ASP A 106 30.68 7.44 3.28
C ASP A 106 29.43 6.70 3.77
N MET A 107 28.64 6.18 2.83
CA MET A 107 27.43 5.41 3.13
C MET A 107 27.77 4.09 3.86
N VAL A 108 28.77 3.35 3.38
CA VAL A 108 29.23 2.10 3.99
C VAL A 108 29.79 2.34 5.40
N TYR A 109 30.55 3.43 5.58
CA TYR A 109 31.08 3.84 6.88
C TYR A 109 29.94 4.17 7.85
N ALA A 110 28.99 5.02 7.44
CA ALA A 110 27.85 5.39 8.27
C ALA A 110 27.01 4.16 8.67
N ARG A 111 26.75 3.24 7.74
CA ARG A 111 26.05 1.97 8.01
C ARG A 111 26.81 1.09 9.02
N SER A 112 28.12 0.96 8.85
CA SER A 112 28.97 0.15 9.73
C SER A 112 29.02 0.73 11.15
N TRP A 113 29.20 2.04 11.26
CA TRP A 113 29.19 2.76 12.54
C TRP A 113 27.84 2.63 13.25
N ALA A 114 26.74 2.75 12.52
CA ALA A 114 25.38 2.60 13.03
C ALA A 114 25.15 1.23 13.66
N ARG A 115 25.60 0.17 12.96
CA ARG A 115 25.48 -1.22 13.41
C ARG A 115 26.27 -1.47 14.70
N ILE A 116 27.51 -0.98 14.78
CA ILE A 116 28.38 -1.13 15.97
C ILE A 116 27.80 -0.43 17.19
N ASN A 117 27.16 0.73 16.99
CA ASN A 117 26.66 1.57 18.08
C ASN A 117 25.15 1.42 18.34
N ASN A 118 24.49 0.45 17.68
CA ASN A 118 23.04 0.21 17.76
C ASN A 118 22.21 1.51 17.62
N CYS A 119 22.53 2.26 16.56
CA CYS A 119 21.94 3.56 16.23
C CYS A 119 21.29 3.49 14.85
N LEU A 120 20.23 4.28 14.62
CA LEU A 120 19.66 4.47 13.29
C LEU A 120 20.32 5.68 12.61
N VAL A 121 20.42 5.67 11.28
CA VAL A 121 21.03 6.76 10.52
C VAL A 121 20.14 7.14 9.34
N LEU A 122 19.76 8.41 9.24
CA LEU A 122 19.12 8.99 8.05
C LEU A 122 20.18 9.74 7.24
N GLY A 123 20.26 9.45 5.93
CA GLY A 123 21.33 9.90 5.06
C GLY A 123 22.39 8.82 4.81
N PRO A 124 23.61 9.16 4.35
CA PRO A 124 24.11 10.52 4.11
C PRO A 124 23.36 11.24 2.97
N ARG A 125 23.64 12.54 2.83
CA ARG A 125 23.02 13.44 1.83
C ARG A 125 21.49 13.55 1.91
N ALA A 126 20.92 13.25 3.08
CA ALA A 126 19.51 13.52 3.34
C ALA A 126 19.26 15.03 3.38
N PHE A 127 18.20 15.53 2.76
CA PHE A 127 17.85 16.96 2.91
C PHE A 127 17.36 17.30 4.32
N GLY A 128 16.87 16.29 5.05
CA GLY A 128 16.40 16.39 6.44
C GLY A 128 14.92 16.12 6.60
N ILE A 129 14.38 16.53 7.75
CA ILE A 129 12.98 16.30 8.13
C ILE A 129 12.32 17.57 8.66
N GLN A 130 11.05 17.78 8.33
CA GLN A 130 10.19 18.78 8.98
C GLN A 130 8.94 18.15 9.60
N ARG A 131 8.56 18.65 10.78
CA ARG A 131 7.29 18.37 11.47
C ARG A 131 6.59 19.69 11.81
N PRO A 132 5.88 20.30 10.84
CA PRO A 132 5.28 21.62 10.97
C PRO A 132 4.44 21.85 12.23
N HIS A 133 3.57 20.90 12.59
CA HIS A 133 2.70 21.02 13.77
C HIS A 133 3.44 20.99 15.11
N LEU A 134 4.73 20.59 15.12
CA LEU A 134 5.61 20.64 16.29
C LEU A 134 6.59 21.82 16.23
N GLY A 135 6.60 22.58 15.12
CA GLY A 135 7.62 23.60 14.85
C GLY A 135 9.02 23.02 14.68
N ILE A 136 9.18 21.72 14.40
CA ILE A 136 10.50 21.08 14.28
C ILE A 136 10.96 21.13 12.82
N ASN A 137 12.07 21.83 12.56
CA ASN A 137 12.76 21.86 11.28
C ASN A 137 14.20 21.34 11.44
N LEU A 138 14.43 20.11 10.98
CA LEU A 138 15.73 19.42 10.99
C LEU A 138 16.28 19.29 9.56
N SER A 139 15.99 20.25 8.68
CA SER A 139 16.42 20.24 7.28
C SER A 139 17.30 21.45 6.94
N HIS A 140 17.72 21.51 5.67
CA HIS A 140 18.39 22.70 5.13
C HIS A 140 17.44 23.79 4.62
N GLU A 141 16.13 23.53 4.58
CA GLU A 141 15.15 24.51 4.10
C GLU A 141 14.90 25.56 5.19
N PRO A 142 15.18 26.85 4.94
CA PRO A 142 14.98 27.88 5.96
C PRO A 142 13.51 28.01 6.36
N GLN A 143 12.60 27.90 5.39
CA GLN A 143 11.17 28.03 5.63
C GLN A 143 10.57 26.73 6.16
N MET A 144 9.75 26.88 7.21
CA MET A 144 8.91 25.81 7.73
C MET A 144 7.68 25.68 6.83
N ALA A 145 7.39 24.46 6.36
CA ALA A 145 6.13 24.20 5.66
C ALA A 145 4.90 24.50 6.52
N LEU A 146 3.79 24.85 5.88
CA LEU A 146 2.49 24.99 6.54
C LEU A 146 2.07 23.66 7.19
N ALA A 147 1.38 23.73 8.33
CA ALA A 147 0.86 22.54 9.00
C ALA A 147 -0.36 21.98 8.27
N GLY A 148 -0.33 20.69 7.94
CA GLY A 148 -1.45 19.99 7.31
C GLY A 148 -1.43 18.49 7.56
N ARG A 149 -2.02 17.73 6.64
CA ARG A 149 -2.28 16.28 6.83
C ARG A 149 -1.62 15.37 5.78
N VAL A 150 -0.94 15.94 4.80
CA VAL A 150 -0.22 15.19 3.77
C VAL A 150 1.23 14.96 4.20
N ALA A 151 1.77 13.75 4.07
CA ALA A 151 3.20 13.53 4.25
C ALA A 151 3.92 13.46 2.90
N LEU A 152 5.09 14.09 2.81
CA LEU A 152 5.96 14.02 1.64
C LEU A 152 7.20 13.19 1.99
N VAL A 153 7.44 12.12 1.23
CA VAL A 153 8.65 11.29 1.33
C VAL A 153 9.36 11.33 -0.02
N SER A 154 10.63 11.73 -0.03
CA SER A 154 11.36 11.94 -1.29
C SER A 154 12.82 11.48 -1.21
N GLN A 155 13.28 10.78 -2.24
CA GLN A 155 14.70 10.50 -2.46
C GLN A 155 15.48 11.72 -2.99
N SER A 156 14.78 12.74 -3.50
CA SER A 156 15.41 13.90 -4.14
C SER A 156 15.20 15.18 -3.35
N ARG A 157 16.31 15.87 -3.06
CA ARG A 157 16.33 17.19 -2.44
C ARG A 157 15.63 18.24 -3.31
N SER A 158 16.02 18.35 -4.58
CA SER A 158 15.54 19.43 -5.46
C SER A 158 14.03 19.35 -5.67
N ILE A 159 13.50 18.13 -5.81
CA ILE A 159 12.07 17.89 -5.91
C ILE A 159 11.36 18.26 -4.61
N THR A 160 11.96 17.99 -3.45
CA THR A 160 11.38 18.36 -2.14
C THR A 160 11.24 19.87 -2.03
N SER A 161 12.33 20.63 -2.28
CA SER A 161 12.27 22.10 -2.22
C SER A 161 11.29 22.70 -3.23
N ALA A 162 11.25 22.18 -4.47
CA ALA A 162 10.29 22.66 -5.48
C ALA A 162 8.83 22.40 -5.10
N LEU A 163 8.54 21.26 -4.44
CA LEU A 163 7.19 20.97 -3.94
C LEU A 163 6.80 21.86 -2.76
N MET A 164 7.75 22.21 -1.91
CA MET A 164 7.51 23.11 -0.78
C MET A 164 7.20 24.53 -1.23
N ASP A 165 8.00 25.07 -2.16
CA ASP A 165 7.79 26.39 -2.78
C ASP A 165 6.40 26.49 -3.41
N TRP A 166 6.01 25.49 -4.20
CA TRP A 166 4.67 25.45 -4.78
C TRP A 166 3.55 25.34 -3.74
N ALA A 167 3.75 24.53 -2.70
CA ALA A 167 2.74 24.30 -1.68
C ALA A 167 2.41 25.58 -0.89
N GLU A 168 3.36 26.49 -0.75
CA GLU A 168 3.15 27.80 -0.13
C GLU A 168 2.16 28.65 -0.94
N ASP A 169 2.32 28.72 -2.27
CA ASP A 169 1.41 29.48 -3.17
C ASP A 169 -0.05 29.00 -3.09
N VAL A 170 -0.26 27.68 -2.98
CA VAL A 170 -1.60 27.09 -2.90
C VAL A 170 -2.09 26.84 -1.47
N SER A 171 -1.35 27.31 -0.45
CA SER A 171 -1.67 27.12 0.98
C SER A 171 -1.86 25.64 1.38
N LEU A 172 -1.10 24.73 0.78
CA LEU A 172 -1.13 23.31 1.09
C LEU A 172 -0.19 22.98 2.25
N GLY A 173 -0.75 22.44 3.34
CA GLY A 173 0.02 22.04 4.52
C GLY A 173 0.49 20.58 4.53
N PHE A 174 1.64 20.34 5.17
CA PHE A 174 2.21 19.02 5.38
C PHE A 174 2.17 18.58 6.85
N SER A 175 1.99 17.27 7.06
CA SER A 175 2.11 16.60 8.36
C SER A 175 3.57 16.26 8.67
N ALA A 176 4.31 15.83 7.66
CA ALA A 176 5.73 15.49 7.70
C ALA A 176 6.35 15.70 6.32
N ILE A 177 7.59 16.16 6.29
CA ILE A 177 8.42 16.16 5.08
C ILE A 177 9.68 15.39 5.42
N VAL A 178 10.03 14.39 4.60
CA VAL A 178 11.18 13.52 4.83
C VAL A 178 11.94 13.34 3.54
N SER A 179 13.22 13.70 3.56
CA SER A 179 14.16 13.35 2.51
C SER A 179 15.16 12.33 3.04
N VAL A 180 15.16 11.14 2.45
CA VAL A 180 15.93 9.99 2.94
C VAL A 180 17.41 10.02 2.53
N GLY A 181 17.74 10.71 1.43
CA GLY A 181 19.10 10.71 0.87
C GLY A 181 19.49 9.32 0.36
N ASP A 182 20.71 8.89 0.69
CA ASP A 182 21.30 7.65 0.19
C ASP A 182 20.84 6.36 0.90
N GLU A 183 19.92 6.46 1.87
CA GLU A 183 19.34 5.29 2.56
C GLU A 183 20.39 4.36 3.21
N ALA A 184 21.37 4.91 3.94
CA ALA A 184 22.41 4.09 4.58
C ALA A 184 21.82 3.06 5.57
N VAL A 185 20.89 3.49 6.42
CA VAL A 185 20.24 2.62 7.41
C VAL A 185 18.73 2.79 7.36
N ILE A 186 18.25 4.02 7.54
CA ILE A 186 16.83 4.33 7.40
C ILE A 186 16.51 4.46 5.91
N ASP A 187 15.61 3.59 5.45
CA ASP A 187 15.15 3.51 4.07
C ASP A 187 13.72 4.05 3.93
N VAL A 188 13.23 4.20 2.69
CA VAL A 188 11.84 4.59 2.43
C VAL A 188 10.83 3.66 3.13
N PRO A 189 10.95 2.32 3.09
CA PRO A 189 10.07 1.41 3.82
C PRO A 189 9.91 1.79 5.30
N GLU A 190 11.00 2.02 6.04
CA GLU A 190 10.94 2.38 7.46
C GLU A 190 10.18 3.67 7.75
N VAL A 191 10.32 4.67 6.87
CA VAL A 191 9.57 5.93 6.95
C VAL A 191 8.07 5.67 6.71
N LEU A 192 7.74 4.86 5.70
CA LEU A 192 6.36 4.46 5.43
C LEU A 192 5.75 3.70 6.62
N GLU A 193 6.50 2.83 7.28
CA GLU A 193 6.06 2.11 8.47
C GLU A 193 5.69 3.06 9.61
N TYR A 194 6.53 4.06 9.89
CA TYR A 194 6.23 5.11 10.86
C TYR A 194 4.95 5.87 10.46
N LEU A 195 4.88 6.31 9.20
CA LEU A 195 3.75 7.07 8.68
C LEU A 195 2.47 6.24 8.65
N ALA A 196 2.50 4.91 8.61
CA ALA A 196 1.30 4.07 8.73
C ALA A 196 0.60 4.30 10.08
N MET A 197 1.39 4.42 11.15
CA MET A 197 0.93 4.53 12.54
C MET A 197 0.65 5.99 12.96
N ASP A 198 1.18 6.98 12.24
CA ASP A 198 1.03 8.39 12.61
C ASP A 198 -0.44 8.86 12.48
N PRO A 199 -1.14 9.26 13.57
CA PRO A 199 -2.51 9.73 13.48
C PRO A 199 -2.65 11.10 12.79
N ARG A 200 -1.55 11.85 12.60
CA ARG A 200 -1.58 13.19 11.96
C ARG A 200 -1.50 13.14 10.44
N THR A 201 -1.04 12.03 9.88
CA THR A 201 -0.91 11.85 8.43
C THR A 201 -2.14 11.13 7.88
N ASP A 202 -2.88 11.78 6.99
CA ASP A 202 -4.05 11.20 6.32
C ASP A 202 -3.70 10.64 4.94
N SER A 203 -2.70 11.19 4.26
CA SER A 203 -2.26 10.79 2.91
C SER A 203 -0.75 10.97 2.72
N ILE A 204 -0.17 10.24 1.77
CA ILE A 204 1.29 10.23 1.52
C ILE A 204 1.57 10.44 0.03
N ALA A 205 2.48 11.37 -0.25
CA ALA A 205 3.13 11.54 -1.54
C ALA A 205 4.56 11.01 -1.46
N LEU A 206 4.89 10.10 -2.36
CA LEU A 206 6.18 9.41 -2.42
C LEU A 206 6.87 9.71 -3.75
N TYR A 207 8.10 10.22 -3.70
CA TYR A 207 8.96 10.39 -4.85
C TYR A 207 10.12 9.39 -4.83
N LEU A 208 10.21 8.59 -5.90
CA LEU A 208 11.22 7.55 -6.06
C LEU A 208 12.03 7.76 -7.35
N GLU A 209 13.35 7.80 -7.22
CA GLU A 209 14.29 7.67 -8.32
C GLU A 209 14.59 6.19 -8.57
N HIS A 210 14.85 5.44 -7.50
CA HIS A 210 15.17 4.02 -7.55
C HIS A 210 14.13 3.24 -6.78
N THR A 211 13.65 2.14 -7.36
CA THR A 211 12.80 1.18 -6.65
C THR A 211 13.72 0.38 -5.71
N PRO A 212 13.56 0.47 -4.37
CA PRO A 212 14.33 -0.35 -3.45
C PRO A 212 14.05 -1.81 -3.75
N ALA A 213 15.10 -2.61 -3.91
CA ALA A 213 14.94 -4.06 -4.04
C ALA A 213 14.66 -4.63 -2.65
N SER A 214 13.40 -4.81 -2.30
CA SER A 214 13.01 -5.67 -1.18
C SER A 214 11.50 -5.89 -1.15
N ARG A 215 11.12 -7.12 -0.76
CA ARG A 215 9.78 -7.44 -0.25
C ARG A 215 9.35 -6.49 0.88
N ARG A 216 10.30 -5.96 1.66
CA ARG A 216 10.08 -4.96 2.70
C ARG A 216 9.42 -3.68 2.17
N PHE A 217 9.84 -3.19 0.99
CA PHE A 217 9.20 -2.03 0.36
C PHE A 217 7.75 -2.32 0.00
N THR A 218 7.48 -3.44 -0.67
CA THR A 218 6.10 -3.85 -0.99
C THR A 218 5.26 -4.00 0.26
N SER A 219 5.80 -4.63 1.30
CA SER A 219 5.13 -4.85 2.58
C SER A 219 4.80 -3.55 3.31
N ALA A 220 5.75 -2.62 3.39
CA ALA A 220 5.53 -1.30 3.97
C ALA A 220 4.49 -0.50 3.19
N LEU A 221 4.57 -0.52 1.86
CA LEU A 221 3.62 0.16 0.98
C LEU A 221 2.21 -0.45 1.09
N HIS A 222 2.09 -1.78 1.15
CA HIS A 222 0.83 -2.50 1.37
C HIS A 222 0.19 -2.13 2.70
N ALA A 223 0.96 -2.17 3.78
CA ALA A 223 0.48 -1.82 5.11
C ALA A 223 -0.03 -0.38 5.20
N VAL A 224 0.65 0.57 4.54
CA VAL A 224 0.23 1.97 4.49
C VAL A 224 -0.99 2.16 3.58
N ALA A 225 -0.95 1.64 2.36
CA ALA A 225 -2.00 1.82 1.35
C ALA A 225 -3.35 1.21 1.80
N ALA A 226 -3.34 0.22 2.69
CA ALA A 226 -4.54 -0.35 3.29
C ALA A 226 -5.32 0.62 4.20
N VAL A 227 -4.64 1.66 4.72
CA VAL A 227 -5.23 2.61 5.69
C VAL A 227 -5.18 4.07 5.21
N LYS A 228 -4.25 4.43 4.34
CA LYS A 228 -4.00 5.81 3.88
C LYS A 228 -3.75 5.83 2.38
N PRO A 229 -4.27 6.83 1.64
CA PRO A 229 -3.92 6.99 0.24
C PRO A 229 -2.43 7.26 0.06
N VAL A 230 -1.83 6.55 -0.91
CA VAL A 230 -0.44 6.75 -1.30
C VAL A 230 -0.36 7.04 -2.79
N VAL A 231 0.29 8.14 -3.14
CA VAL A 231 0.62 8.49 -4.53
C VAL A 231 2.12 8.40 -4.72
N VAL A 232 2.54 7.74 -5.79
CA VAL A 232 3.95 7.45 -6.09
C VAL A 232 4.34 8.07 -7.42
N LEU A 233 5.29 9.01 -7.39
CA LEU A 233 5.99 9.51 -8.58
C LEU A 233 7.30 8.74 -8.73
N LYS A 234 7.35 7.84 -9.72
CA LYS A 234 8.55 7.06 -10.06
C LYS A 234 9.16 7.56 -11.36
N VAL A 235 10.40 8.06 -11.29
CA VAL A 235 11.17 8.55 -12.46
C VAL A 235 12.23 7.54 -12.92
N GLY A 236 12.80 7.74 -14.12
CA GLY A 236 13.96 6.97 -14.61
C GLY A 236 13.71 5.52 -15.08
N GLY A 237 12.47 5.05 -14.98
CA GLY A 237 12.07 3.64 -15.18
C GLY A 237 12.45 3.00 -16.52
N GLN A 238 11.90 3.49 -17.63
CA GLN A 238 12.03 2.79 -18.93
C GLN A 238 13.46 2.76 -19.48
N ARG A 239 14.25 3.85 -19.33
CA ARG A 239 15.62 3.91 -19.87
C ARG A 239 16.63 3.09 -19.06
N GLN A 240 16.39 2.87 -17.77
CA GLN A 240 17.35 2.21 -16.88
C GLN A 240 17.01 0.75 -16.57
N GLN A 241 15.73 0.38 -16.56
CA GLN A 241 15.26 -0.92 -16.04
C GLN A 241 14.41 -1.71 -17.06
N GLY A 242 14.11 -1.13 -18.23
CA GLY A 242 13.35 -1.78 -19.30
C GLY A 242 11.83 -1.72 -19.12
N GLU A 243 11.10 -2.00 -20.21
CA GLU A 243 9.63 -1.92 -20.25
C GLU A 243 8.94 -2.96 -19.34
N ALA A 244 9.53 -4.16 -19.23
CA ALA A 244 9.01 -5.23 -18.38
C ALA A 244 8.98 -4.80 -16.90
N HIS A 245 10.09 -4.29 -16.37
CA HIS A 245 10.18 -3.85 -14.98
C HIS A 245 9.14 -2.76 -14.66
N GLU A 246 8.92 -1.84 -15.60
CA GLU A 246 7.93 -0.77 -15.48
C GLU A 246 6.49 -1.30 -15.45
N ALA A 247 6.18 -2.30 -16.28
CA ALA A 247 4.88 -2.96 -16.27
C ALA A 247 4.63 -3.72 -14.96
N VAL A 248 5.65 -4.39 -14.43
CA VAL A 248 5.63 -5.09 -13.13
C VAL A 248 5.44 -4.09 -11.98
N PHE A 249 6.15 -2.95 -11.99
CA PHE A 249 5.96 -1.90 -11.00
C PHE A 249 4.54 -1.31 -11.05
N ASN A 250 3.96 -1.12 -12.25
CA ASN A 250 2.56 -0.70 -12.38
C ASN A 250 1.58 -1.74 -11.83
N ALA A 251 1.86 -3.03 -12.02
CA ALA A 251 1.07 -4.11 -11.42
C ALA A 251 1.18 -4.09 -9.89
N LEU A 252 2.37 -3.86 -9.34
CA LEU A 252 2.59 -3.69 -7.91
C LEU A 252 1.72 -2.59 -7.31
N MET A 253 1.73 -1.40 -7.92
CA MET A 253 0.94 -0.27 -7.42
C MET A 253 -0.55 -0.60 -7.37
N ARG A 254 -1.07 -1.24 -8.42
CA ARG A 254 -2.47 -1.72 -8.46
C ARG A 254 -2.76 -2.74 -7.37
N ARG A 255 -1.84 -3.70 -7.17
CA ARG A 255 -1.99 -4.79 -6.19
C ARG A 255 -1.93 -4.29 -4.75
N VAL A 256 -1.12 -3.28 -4.49
CA VAL A 256 -0.92 -2.68 -3.16
C VAL A 256 -2.00 -1.67 -2.81
N GLY A 257 -2.67 -1.07 -3.80
CA GLY A 257 -3.67 -0.02 -3.55
C GLY A 257 -3.10 1.40 -3.63
N ALA A 258 -1.86 1.57 -4.08
CA ALA A 258 -1.21 2.85 -4.33
C ALA A 258 -1.46 3.34 -5.77
N VAL A 259 -1.36 4.65 -6.00
CA VAL A 259 -1.52 5.21 -7.36
C VAL A 259 -0.19 5.74 -7.86
N ARG A 260 0.22 5.27 -9.04
CA ARG A 260 1.40 5.80 -9.72
C ARG A 260 1.03 6.99 -10.58
N ILE A 261 1.85 8.03 -10.54
CA ILE A 261 1.85 9.14 -11.49
C ILE A 261 3.17 9.16 -12.28
N ARG A 262 3.11 9.67 -13.51
CA ARG A 262 4.25 9.68 -14.44
C ARG A 262 4.96 11.03 -14.50
N TYR A 263 4.21 12.11 -14.31
CA TYR A 263 4.69 13.46 -14.51
C TYR A 263 4.68 14.26 -13.22
N PHE A 264 5.66 15.15 -13.07
CA PHE A 264 5.75 16.04 -11.92
C PHE A 264 4.50 16.93 -11.77
N VAL A 265 3.94 17.41 -12.88
CA VAL A 265 2.70 18.21 -12.87
C VAL A 265 1.51 17.44 -12.26
N GLN A 266 1.43 16.12 -12.48
CA GLN A 266 0.38 15.29 -11.89
C GLN A 266 0.52 15.15 -10.37
N LEU A 267 1.72 15.36 -9.80
CA LEU A 267 1.93 15.33 -8.36
C LEU A 267 1.19 16.48 -7.68
N PHE A 268 1.15 17.65 -8.31
CA PHE A 268 0.36 18.78 -7.83
C PHE A 268 -1.14 18.47 -7.82
N SER A 269 -1.64 17.86 -8.91
CA SER A 269 -3.03 17.38 -8.97
C SER A 269 -3.33 16.36 -7.88
N ALA A 270 -2.42 15.41 -7.68
CA ALA A 270 -2.54 14.40 -6.65
C ALA A 270 -2.60 15.02 -5.25
N LEU A 271 -1.65 15.90 -4.91
CA LEU A 271 -1.57 16.55 -3.59
C LEU A 271 -2.85 17.33 -3.26
N LYS A 272 -3.38 18.11 -4.21
CA LYS A 272 -4.64 18.85 -4.03
C LYS A 272 -5.82 17.92 -3.76
N VAL A 273 -5.92 16.83 -4.51
CA VAL A 273 -7.05 15.90 -4.41
C VAL A 273 -6.93 14.95 -3.22
N LEU A 274 -5.71 14.65 -2.76
CA LEU A 274 -5.47 13.82 -1.58
C LEU A 274 -5.96 14.46 -0.27
N VAL A 275 -6.06 15.79 -0.24
CA VAL A 275 -6.66 16.54 0.88
C VAL A 275 -8.19 16.50 0.82
N TYR A 276 -8.76 16.17 -0.33
CA TYR A 276 -10.20 16.18 -0.54
C TYR A 276 -10.91 15.07 0.23
N THR A 277 -11.89 15.46 1.04
CA THR A 277 -12.58 14.54 1.95
C THR A 277 -13.63 13.67 1.26
N ARG A 278 -14.13 14.09 0.08
CA ARG A 278 -15.14 13.35 -0.68
C ARG A 278 -14.48 12.50 -1.75
N ARG A 279 -14.68 11.19 -1.70
CA ARG A 279 -14.11 10.24 -2.67
C ARG A 279 -15.21 9.72 -3.60
N PRO A 280 -14.92 9.55 -4.90
CA PRO A 280 -15.87 8.91 -5.80
C PRO A 280 -16.06 7.45 -5.38
N LYS A 281 -17.30 6.98 -5.45
CA LYS A 281 -17.66 5.58 -5.20
C LYS A 281 -17.54 4.70 -6.45
N GLY A 282 -17.15 5.31 -7.56
CA GLY A 282 -17.07 4.65 -8.85
C GLY A 282 -16.24 5.47 -9.83
N ARG A 283 -16.51 5.27 -11.11
CA ARG A 283 -15.69 5.78 -12.22
C ARG A 283 -16.45 6.65 -13.19
N ARG A 284 -17.75 6.86 -12.96
CA ARG A 284 -18.65 7.55 -13.89
C ARG A 284 -18.67 9.03 -13.57
N ILE A 285 -18.34 9.89 -14.54
CA ILE A 285 -18.35 11.34 -14.32
C ILE A 285 -19.25 12.07 -15.28
N ALA A 286 -19.83 13.16 -14.80
CA ALA A 286 -20.47 14.16 -15.64
C ALA A 286 -19.52 15.35 -15.81
N LEU A 287 -19.39 15.84 -17.04
CA LEU A 287 -18.70 17.09 -17.33
C LEU A 287 -19.72 18.20 -17.47
N PHE A 288 -19.44 19.34 -16.85
CA PHE A 288 -20.20 20.57 -17.02
C PHE A 288 -19.25 21.69 -17.47
N SER A 289 -19.63 22.45 -18.50
CA SER A 289 -18.81 23.54 -19.01
C SER A 289 -19.62 24.75 -19.48
N ASN A 290 -19.08 25.96 -19.35
CA ASN A 290 -19.63 27.18 -19.98
C ASN A 290 -19.11 27.42 -21.41
N GLY A 291 -18.55 26.37 -22.03
CA GLY A 291 -18.12 26.38 -23.42
C GLY A 291 -17.56 25.01 -23.84
N ASN A 292 -17.71 24.67 -25.13
CA ASN A 292 -17.37 23.33 -25.61
C ASN A 292 -15.86 23.02 -25.59
N GLY A 293 -15.00 24.01 -25.87
CA GLY A 293 -13.56 23.78 -26.01
C GLY A 293 -12.89 23.16 -24.77
N ALA A 294 -13.24 23.63 -23.57
CA ALA A 294 -12.74 23.07 -22.32
C ALA A 294 -13.18 21.62 -22.10
N ALA A 295 -14.44 21.31 -22.42
CA ALA A 295 -14.99 19.97 -22.31
C ALA A 295 -14.30 18.98 -23.26
N GLN A 296 -14.06 19.37 -24.51
CA GLN A 296 -13.35 18.52 -25.47
C GLN A 296 -11.91 18.26 -25.03
N MET A 297 -11.18 19.28 -24.56
CA MET A 297 -9.82 19.08 -24.02
C MET A 297 -9.79 18.11 -22.84
N ALA A 298 -10.80 18.15 -21.96
CA ALA A 298 -10.90 17.20 -20.86
C ALA A 298 -11.17 15.76 -21.37
N LEU A 299 -12.04 15.60 -22.37
CA LEU A 299 -12.34 14.30 -22.98
C LEU A 299 -11.12 13.70 -23.69
N ASP A 300 -10.36 14.52 -24.43
CA ASP A 300 -9.13 14.09 -25.11
C ASP A 300 -8.08 13.57 -24.12
N VAL A 301 -7.96 14.22 -22.95
CA VAL A 301 -7.04 13.80 -21.88
C VAL A 301 -7.49 12.51 -21.21
N LEU A 302 -8.80 12.31 -21.03
CA LEU A 302 -9.32 11.08 -20.44
C LEU A 302 -9.10 9.89 -21.39
N GLY A 303 -9.38 10.07 -22.69
CA GLY A 303 -9.14 9.04 -23.70
C GLY A 303 -9.74 7.66 -23.35
N SER A 304 -9.25 6.61 -23.99
CA SER A 304 -9.67 5.23 -23.74
C SER A 304 -9.02 4.56 -22.52
N ASP A 305 -7.94 5.15 -22.01
CA ASP A 305 -7.06 4.56 -20.98
C ASP A 305 -7.27 5.14 -19.58
N ALA A 306 -8.12 6.17 -19.44
CA ALA A 306 -8.54 6.63 -18.14
C ALA A 306 -9.31 5.53 -17.40
N ALA A 307 -9.13 5.46 -16.09
CA ALA A 307 -9.99 4.67 -15.23
C ALA A 307 -11.43 5.22 -15.22
N VAL A 308 -11.58 6.49 -15.57
CA VAL A 308 -12.84 7.24 -15.59
C VAL A 308 -13.57 7.03 -16.91
N THR A 309 -14.89 6.95 -16.82
CA THR A 309 -15.81 6.85 -17.95
C THR A 309 -16.80 8.01 -17.92
N CYS A 310 -17.18 8.55 -19.08
CA CYS A 310 -18.21 9.56 -19.20
C CYS A 310 -19.49 8.91 -19.78
N PRO A 311 -20.38 8.33 -18.96
CA PRO A 311 -21.58 7.68 -19.48
C PRO A 311 -22.61 8.71 -19.95
N GLU A 312 -23.55 8.26 -20.76
CA GLU A 312 -24.76 9.04 -21.07
C GLU A 312 -25.57 9.32 -19.79
N LEU A 313 -26.12 10.53 -19.69
CA LEU A 313 -26.97 10.92 -18.57
C LEU A 313 -28.33 10.23 -18.62
N SER A 314 -28.96 10.03 -17.47
CA SER A 314 -30.28 9.39 -17.45
C SER A 314 -31.33 10.23 -18.20
N PRO A 315 -32.34 9.62 -18.85
CA PRO A 315 -33.37 10.37 -19.58
C PRO A 315 -34.12 11.38 -18.71
N SER A 316 -34.25 11.12 -17.40
CA SER A 316 -34.83 12.06 -16.43
C SER A 316 -33.95 13.29 -16.22
N THR A 317 -32.64 13.09 -16.08
CA THR A 317 -31.66 14.18 -15.92
C THR A 317 -31.61 15.03 -17.17
N GLN A 318 -31.60 14.43 -18.35
CA GLN A 318 -31.60 15.16 -19.62
C GLN A 318 -32.84 16.06 -19.75
N ARG A 319 -34.03 15.58 -19.38
CA ARG A 319 -35.26 16.40 -19.39
C ARG A 319 -35.22 17.54 -18.35
N ALA A 320 -34.66 17.29 -17.17
CA ALA A 320 -34.51 18.33 -16.16
C ALA A 320 -33.55 19.43 -16.64
N LEU A 321 -32.44 19.05 -17.27
CA LEU A 321 -31.48 19.99 -17.86
C LEU A 321 -32.09 20.77 -19.03
N ASP A 322 -32.88 20.13 -19.88
CA ASP A 322 -33.57 20.78 -21.02
C ASP A 322 -34.52 21.90 -20.57
N ASN A 323 -35.16 21.76 -19.40
CA ASN A 323 -35.99 22.82 -18.80
C ASN A 323 -35.19 23.97 -18.18
N LEU A 324 -33.92 23.73 -17.80
CA LEU A 324 -33.07 24.69 -17.09
C LEU A 324 -32.12 25.47 -18.02
N LEU A 325 -31.69 24.82 -19.10
CA LEU A 325 -30.73 25.34 -20.07
C LEU A 325 -31.46 26.02 -21.24
N ALA A 326 -30.72 26.85 -21.98
CA ALA A 326 -31.30 27.60 -23.09
C ALA A 326 -31.37 26.76 -24.38
N PRO A 327 -32.25 27.11 -25.33
CA PRO A 327 -32.27 26.48 -26.64
C PRO A 327 -30.90 26.59 -27.34
N GLY A 328 -30.28 25.45 -27.65
CA GLY A 328 -28.94 25.37 -28.26
C GLY A 328 -27.83 24.92 -27.30
N ASP A 329 -28.10 24.84 -26.00
CA ASP A 329 -27.20 24.22 -25.03
C ASP A 329 -27.17 22.68 -25.20
N GLN A 330 -26.05 22.06 -24.83
CA GLN A 330 -25.89 20.61 -24.87
C GLN A 330 -26.33 20.00 -23.54
N VAL A 331 -27.38 19.17 -23.58
CA VAL A 331 -27.97 18.49 -22.40
C VAL A 331 -27.44 17.07 -22.18
N GLN A 332 -26.62 16.55 -23.09
CA GLN A 332 -25.94 15.25 -22.97
C GLN A 332 -24.63 15.40 -22.19
N ASN A 333 -23.92 14.31 -21.88
CA ASN A 333 -22.59 14.38 -21.27
C ASN A 333 -21.53 14.52 -22.38
N PRO A 334 -20.75 15.61 -22.46
CA PRO A 334 -20.62 16.74 -21.54
C PRO A 334 -21.76 17.77 -21.66
N VAL A 335 -22.23 18.29 -20.51
CA VAL A 335 -23.24 19.35 -20.46
C VAL A 335 -22.57 20.68 -20.73
N VAL A 336 -23.01 21.40 -21.76
CA VAL A 336 -22.41 22.66 -22.19
C VAL A 336 -23.48 23.74 -22.28
N THR A 337 -23.25 24.86 -21.59
CA THR A 337 -24.10 26.06 -21.72
C THR A 337 -23.34 27.18 -22.41
N TYR A 338 -24.03 27.94 -23.26
CA TYR A 338 -23.49 29.11 -23.97
C TYR A 338 -24.06 30.43 -23.44
N VAL A 339 -24.95 30.38 -22.45
CA VAL A 339 -25.55 31.55 -21.82
C VAL A 339 -24.78 31.91 -20.55
N PRO A 340 -24.63 33.21 -20.22
CA PRO A 340 -23.91 33.62 -19.03
C PRO A 340 -24.41 32.93 -17.76
N LEU A 341 -23.46 32.47 -16.97
CA LEU A 341 -23.74 31.76 -15.73
C LEU A 341 -24.20 32.71 -14.63
N THR A 342 -25.27 32.30 -13.93
CA THR A 342 -25.74 32.95 -12.71
C THR A 342 -25.59 31.97 -11.53
N PRO A 343 -25.48 32.47 -10.28
CA PRO A 343 -25.43 31.61 -9.09
C PRO A 343 -26.59 30.60 -9.03
N MET A 344 -27.81 31.05 -9.32
CA MET A 344 -28.99 30.18 -9.30
C MET A 344 -28.95 29.08 -10.37
N ARG A 345 -28.37 29.37 -11.56
CA ARG A 345 -28.26 28.40 -12.65
C ARG A 345 -27.18 27.35 -12.35
N ILE A 346 -26.02 27.76 -11.82
CA ILE A 346 -24.98 26.80 -11.46
C ILE A 346 -25.47 25.84 -10.36
N ASP A 347 -26.20 26.34 -9.36
CA ASP A 347 -26.82 25.50 -8.34
C ASP A 347 -27.79 24.48 -8.93
N SER A 348 -28.75 24.94 -9.72
CA SER A 348 -29.75 24.06 -10.33
C SER A 348 -29.13 22.97 -11.22
N VAL A 349 -28.15 23.32 -12.05
CA VAL A 349 -27.50 22.36 -12.97
C VAL A 349 -26.63 21.36 -12.21
N ILE A 350 -25.78 21.82 -11.29
CA ILE A 350 -24.88 20.94 -10.54
C ILE A 350 -25.68 20.03 -9.61
N SER A 351 -26.70 20.53 -8.94
CA SER A 351 -27.59 19.72 -8.10
C SER A 351 -28.28 18.61 -8.91
N THR A 352 -28.77 18.93 -10.12
CA THR A 352 -29.38 17.94 -11.04
C THR A 352 -28.37 16.84 -11.44
N LEU A 353 -27.12 17.19 -11.73
CA LEU A 353 -26.07 16.21 -12.05
C LEU A 353 -25.65 15.37 -10.82
N LEU A 354 -25.64 15.98 -9.64
CA LEU A 354 -25.31 15.30 -8.39
C LEU A 354 -26.40 14.30 -7.96
N ASP A 355 -27.65 14.49 -8.37
CA ASP A 355 -28.75 13.57 -8.07
C ASP A 355 -28.83 12.36 -9.02
N ASP A 356 -28.18 12.41 -10.18
CA ASP A 356 -28.19 11.31 -11.16
C ASP A 356 -27.51 10.05 -10.60
N LYS A 357 -28.23 8.92 -10.48
CA LYS A 357 -27.69 7.66 -9.94
C LYS A 357 -26.57 7.05 -10.79
N ASP A 358 -26.49 7.44 -12.06
CA ASP A 358 -25.48 6.94 -12.99
C ASP A 358 -24.17 7.73 -12.99
N ILE A 359 -24.09 8.77 -12.17
CA ILE A 359 -22.90 9.62 -12.03
C ILE A 359 -22.31 9.48 -10.64
N ASP A 360 -21.00 9.27 -10.57
CA ASP A 360 -20.23 9.12 -9.32
C ASP A 360 -19.49 10.42 -8.93
N GLY A 361 -19.43 11.43 -9.81
CA GLY A 361 -18.99 12.80 -9.50
C GLY A 361 -19.00 13.74 -10.72
N VAL A 362 -18.70 15.02 -10.49
CA VAL A 362 -18.85 16.08 -11.49
C VAL A 362 -17.53 16.84 -11.69
N LEU A 363 -17.16 17.03 -12.96
CA LEU A 363 -16.04 17.88 -13.37
C LEU A 363 -16.58 19.18 -13.98
N VAL A 364 -16.37 20.29 -13.28
CA VAL A 364 -16.84 21.63 -13.66
C VAL A 364 -15.71 22.39 -14.34
N LEU A 365 -15.89 22.79 -15.59
CA LEU A 365 -14.90 23.43 -16.43
C LEU A 365 -15.39 24.84 -16.79
N LEU A 366 -14.78 25.87 -16.22
CA LEU A 366 -15.20 27.26 -16.41
C LEU A 366 -14.08 28.08 -17.06
N THR A 367 -14.43 28.80 -18.12
CA THR A 367 -13.60 29.82 -18.74
C THR A 367 -14.05 31.22 -18.31
N PRO A 368 -13.19 32.27 -18.44
CA PRO A 368 -13.59 33.64 -18.17
C PRO A 368 -14.70 34.07 -19.12
N ASP A 369 -15.76 34.61 -18.54
CA ASP A 369 -16.92 35.13 -19.26
C ASP A 369 -17.20 36.55 -18.76
N PRO A 370 -17.01 37.59 -19.59
CA PRO A 370 -17.25 38.98 -19.20
C PRO A 370 -18.73 39.28 -18.95
N LEU A 371 -19.64 38.40 -19.39
CA LEU A 371 -21.08 38.56 -19.21
C LEU A 371 -21.60 37.89 -17.92
N ALA A 372 -20.76 37.13 -17.22
CA ALA A 372 -21.11 36.41 -15.99
C ALA A 372 -20.38 36.99 -14.76
N ASP A 373 -21.06 37.02 -13.61
CA ASP A 373 -20.44 37.32 -12.31
C ASP A 373 -19.69 36.07 -11.80
N MET A 374 -18.50 35.85 -12.34
CA MET A 374 -17.65 34.70 -12.00
C MET A 374 -17.31 34.62 -10.50
N PRO A 375 -17.05 35.72 -9.78
CA PRO A 375 -16.94 35.70 -8.32
C PRO A 375 -18.18 35.16 -7.61
N ALA A 376 -19.39 35.61 -7.99
CA ALA A 376 -20.62 35.09 -7.38
C ALA A 376 -20.86 33.62 -7.71
N VAL A 377 -20.62 33.20 -8.96
CA VAL A 377 -20.71 31.80 -9.39
C VAL A 377 -19.74 30.91 -8.61
N SER A 378 -18.51 31.38 -8.39
CA SER A 378 -17.47 30.62 -7.66
C SER A 378 -17.82 30.48 -6.18
N ARG A 379 -18.41 31.50 -5.55
CA ARG A 379 -18.91 31.42 -4.15
C ARG A 379 -20.04 30.40 -4.02
N GLU A 380 -20.97 30.38 -4.98
CA GLU A 380 -22.05 29.41 -4.99
C GLU A 380 -21.51 27.98 -5.13
N LEU A 381 -20.58 27.77 -6.06
CA LEU A 381 -19.91 26.48 -6.25
C LEU A 381 -19.15 26.03 -4.98
N ALA A 382 -18.52 26.96 -4.26
CA ALA A 382 -17.89 26.70 -2.98
C ALA A 382 -18.90 26.22 -1.92
N MET A 383 -20.09 26.83 -1.84
CA MET A 383 -21.15 26.40 -0.92
C MET A 383 -21.72 25.02 -1.28
N LEU A 384 -21.95 24.76 -2.57
CA LEU A 384 -22.46 23.48 -3.06
C LEU A 384 -21.49 22.33 -2.84
N SER A 385 -20.21 22.57 -3.11
CA SER A 385 -19.17 21.56 -2.91
C SER A 385 -19.05 21.11 -1.45
N ALA A 386 -19.29 22.01 -0.49
CA ALA A 386 -19.30 21.67 0.93
C ALA A 386 -20.47 20.75 1.32
N SER A 387 -21.65 20.93 0.72
CA SER A 387 -22.87 20.14 0.99
C SER A 387 -23.01 18.89 0.13
N ALA A 388 -22.27 18.81 -0.99
CA ALA A 388 -22.38 17.72 -1.95
C ALA A 388 -21.99 16.34 -1.39
N ARG A 389 -22.74 15.32 -1.81
CA ARG A 389 -22.48 13.90 -1.49
C ARG A 389 -21.45 13.26 -2.42
N LYS A 390 -21.33 13.76 -3.65
CA LYS A 390 -20.40 13.27 -4.67
C LYS A 390 -19.27 14.29 -4.86
N PRO A 391 -18.06 13.87 -5.28
CA PRO A 391 -16.95 14.78 -5.53
C PRO A 391 -17.26 15.77 -6.67
N ILE A 392 -16.92 17.04 -6.43
CA ILE A 392 -16.91 18.10 -7.44
C ILE A 392 -15.46 18.52 -7.61
N ILE A 393 -14.95 18.41 -8.83
CA ILE A 393 -13.63 18.93 -9.20
C ILE A 393 -13.84 20.12 -10.14
N THR A 394 -13.12 21.20 -9.89
CA THR A 394 -13.30 22.44 -10.64
C THR A 394 -12.04 22.78 -11.43
N CYS A 395 -12.23 23.30 -12.63
CA CYS A 395 -11.17 23.85 -13.47
C CYS A 395 -11.60 25.26 -13.87
N LEU A 396 -10.92 26.28 -13.34
CA LEU A 396 -11.13 27.66 -13.74
C LEU A 396 -9.95 28.06 -14.61
N ILE A 397 -10.16 28.08 -15.93
CA ILE A 397 -9.13 28.32 -16.94
C ILE A 397 -8.79 29.81 -16.98
N GLY A 398 -7.50 30.15 -16.94
CA GLY A 398 -7.01 31.54 -16.96
C GLY A 398 -6.18 31.89 -15.73
N ASP A 399 -5.63 33.11 -15.66
CA ASP A 399 -4.74 33.52 -14.56
C ASP A 399 -5.20 34.77 -13.83
N ALA A 400 -5.22 35.93 -14.48
CA ALA A 400 -5.42 37.21 -13.80
C ALA A 400 -6.70 37.23 -12.95
N ASP A 401 -7.86 36.97 -13.56
CA ASP A 401 -9.15 37.03 -12.86
C ASP A 401 -9.52 35.71 -12.17
N MET A 402 -9.02 34.58 -12.69
CA MET A 402 -9.40 33.25 -12.22
C MET A 402 -8.56 32.73 -11.06
N ARG A 403 -7.31 33.21 -10.88
CA ARG A 403 -6.44 32.77 -9.79
C ARG A 403 -7.04 33.05 -8.40
N PRO A 404 -7.56 34.26 -8.09
CA PRO A 404 -8.20 34.50 -6.80
C PRO A 404 -9.41 33.60 -6.55
N LEU A 405 -10.17 33.29 -7.60
CA LEU A 405 -11.35 32.40 -7.52
C LEU A 405 -10.94 30.95 -7.26
N ARG A 406 -9.83 30.48 -7.82
CA ARG A 406 -9.25 29.18 -7.46
C ARG A 406 -8.81 29.13 -6.01
N HIS A 407 -8.14 30.17 -5.50
CA HIS A 407 -7.76 30.22 -4.08
C HIS A 407 -8.98 30.22 -3.15
N LEU A 408 -10.09 30.86 -3.56
CA LEU A 408 -11.36 30.81 -2.81
C LEU A 408 -11.89 29.37 -2.72
N LEU A 409 -11.91 28.63 -3.84
CA LEU A 409 -12.35 27.24 -3.88
C LEU A 409 -11.39 26.32 -3.10
N ASP A 410 -10.08 26.47 -3.28
CA ASP A 410 -9.08 25.71 -2.53
C ASP A 410 -9.21 25.98 -1.01
N GLY A 411 -9.51 27.22 -0.61
CA GLY A 411 -9.68 27.63 0.80
C GLY A 411 -10.88 26.99 1.51
N VAL A 412 -11.94 26.62 0.77
CA VAL A 412 -13.06 25.82 1.32
C VAL A 412 -12.81 24.31 1.21
N GLY A 413 -11.66 23.91 0.64
CA GLY A 413 -11.27 22.52 0.45
C GLY A 413 -11.77 21.90 -0.86
N THR A 414 -12.18 22.68 -1.85
CA THR A 414 -12.67 22.20 -3.15
C THR A 414 -11.55 22.28 -4.18
N PRO A 415 -11.11 21.14 -4.76
CA PRO A 415 -9.97 21.13 -5.68
C PRO A 415 -10.22 22.01 -6.91
N ALA A 416 -9.43 23.07 -7.04
CA ALA A 416 -9.49 23.99 -8.16
C ALA A 416 -8.21 23.95 -9.02
N PHE A 417 -8.40 23.71 -10.30
CA PHE A 417 -7.34 23.52 -11.29
C PHE A 417 -7.29 24.65 -12.31
N ARG A 418 -6.10 24.87 -12.86
CA ARG A 418 -5.84 25.88 -13.90
C ARG A 418 -6.13 25.36 -15.30
N THR A 419 -5.98 24.06 -15.53
CA THR A 419 -6.04 23.45 -16.86
C THR A 419 -6.93 22.21 -16.89
N PRO A 420 -7.65 21.94 -17.99
CA PRO A 420 -8.48 20.75 -18.11
C PRO A 420 -7.71 19.45 -17.91
N ASP A 421 -6.47 19.39 -18.40
CA ASP A 421 -5.59 18.23 -18.25
C ASP A 421 -5.30 17.91 -16.77
N THR A 422 -4.97 18.91 -15.95
CA THR A 422 -4.69 18.70 -14.52
C THR A 422 -5.95 18.29 -13.76
N ALA A 423 -7.12 18.80 -14.15
CA ALA A 423 -8.41 18.48 -13.55
C ALA A 423 -8.90 17.07 -13.91
N ALA A 424 -8.79 16.69 -15.18
CA ALA A 424 -9.12 15.35 -15.66
C ALA A 424 -8.21 14.29 -15.02
N ASN A 425 -6.90 14.55 -14.97
CA ASN A 425 -5.93 13.69 -14.29
C ASN A 425 -6.24 13.55 -12.78
N ALA A 426 -6.69 14.62 -12.13
CA ALA A 426 -7.11 14.59 -10.73
C ALA A 426 -8.29 13.62 -10.49
N PHE A 427 -9.28 13.63 -11.39
CA PHE A 427 -10.41 12.70 -11.29
C PHE A 427 -9.98 11.26 -11.59
N ASP A 428 -9.17 11.06 -12.63
CA ASP A 428 -8.59 9.76 -12.98
C ASP A 428 -7.81 9.15 -11.81
N LEU A 429 -7.02 9.96 -11.10
CA LEU A 429 -6.28 9.53 -9.91
C LEU A 429 -7.20 9.02 -8.79
N LEU A 430 -8.33 9.69 -8.54
CA LEU A 430 -9.31 9.23 -7.55
C LEU A 430 -9.99 7.91 -7.97
N ALA A 431 -10.35 7.78 -9.24
CA ALA A 431 -10.95 6.56 -9.76
C ALA A 431 -9.96 5.39 -9.71
N ARG A 432 -8.70 5.61 -10.11
CA ARG A 432 -7.60 4.64 -9.99
C ARG A 432 -7.35 4.25 -8.54
N TYR A 433 -7.34 5.21 -7.63
CA TYR A 433 -7.23 4.92 -6.21
C TYR A 433 -8.35 3.99 -5.74
N HIS A 434 -9.60 4.31 -6.05
CA HIS A 434 -10.75 3.47 -5.70
C HIS A 434 -10.64 2.06 -6.30
N TYR A 435 -10.27 1.94 -7.57
CA TYR A 435 -10.08 0.65 -8.24
C TYR A 435 -8.94 -0.17 -7.61
N ASN A 436 -7.78 0.44 -7.36
CA ASN A 436 -6.63 -0.24 -6.76
C ASN A 436 -6.94 -0.70 -5.32
N GLN A 437 -7.74 0.06 -4.58
CA GLN A 437 -8.21 -0.37 -3.25
C GLN A 437 -9.07 -1.63 -3.31
N HIS A 438 -9.92 -1.78 -4.33
CA HIS A 438 -10.68 -3.01 -4.54
C HIS A 438 -9.77 -4.19 -4.88
N LEU A 439 -8.77 -3.99 -5.76
CA LEU A 439 -7.82 -5.05 -6.12
C LEU A 439 -6.97 -5.51 -4.93
N SER A 440 -6.55 -4.59 -4.06
CA SER A 440 -5.76 -4.91 -2.87
C SER A 440 -6.56 -5.69 -1.81
N GLN A 441 -7.90 -5.66 -1.86
CA GLN A 441 -8.74 -6.51 -1.00
C GLN A 441 -8.82 -7.97 -1.47
N GLN A 442 -8.34 -8.27 -2.68
CA GLN A 442 -8.49 -9.60 -3.27
C GLN A 442 -7.44 -10.56 -2.74
N THR A 443 -7.84 -11.45 -1.84
CA THR A 443 -6.98 -12.58 -1.43
C THR A 443 -7.41 -13.89 -2.08
N LEU A 444 -6.51 -14.87 -2.08
CA LEU A 444 -6.82 -16.22 -2.53
C LEU A 444 -7.99 -16.79 -1.70
N PRO A 445 -9.01 -17.39 -2.33
CA PRO A 445 -10.16 -17.92 -1.62
C PRO A 445 -9.76 -19.04 -0.64
N PRO A 446 -10.56 -19.25 0.44
CA PRO A 446 -10.35 -20.20 1.54
C PRO A 446 -9.92 -21.61 1.14
N LEU A 447 -10.47 -22.08 0.04
CA LEU A 447 -10.37 -23.43 -0.45
C LEU A 447 -10.28 -23.29 -1.97
N PRO A 448 -9.23 -23.84 -2.61
CA PRO A 448 -9.36 -24.10 -4.03
C PRO A 448 -10.64 -24.90 -4.24
N LEU A 449 -11.40 -24.60 -5.29
CA LEU A 449 -12.56 -25.41 -5.72
C LEU A 449 -12.13 -26.82 -6.21
N GLY A 450 -10.99 -27.35 -5.76
CA GLY A 450 -10.39 -28.59 -6.22
C GLY A 450 -9.22 -29.04 -5.35
N THR A 451 -8.48 -30.03 -5.85
CA THR A 451 -7.36 -30.70 -5.19
C THR A 451 -6.21 -29.72 -4.86
N LEU A 452 -5.57 -29.92 -3.71
CA LEU A 452 -4.36 -29.18 -3.33
C LEU A 452 -3.17 -29.65 -4.17
N PRO A 453 -2.22 -28.75 -4.50
CA PRO A 453 -1.03 -29.14 -5.26
C PRO A 453 -0.14 -30.10 -4.47
N GLU A 454 0.51 -31.02 -5.19
CA GLU A 454 1.53 -31.94 -4.67
C GLU A 454 2.89 -31.24 -4.63
N VAL A 455 3.07 -30.38 -3.62
CA VAL A 455 4.22 -29.46 -3.54
C VAL A 455 5.56 -30.19 -3.29
N GLU A 456 5.59 -31.19 -2.40
CA GLU A 456 6.84 -31.86 -2.02
C GLU A 456 7.50 -32.62 -3.19
N PRO A 457 6.77 -33.45 -3.98
CA PRO A 457 7.33 -34.06 -5.18
C PRO A 457 7.81 -33.03 -6.20
N ALA A 458 7.10 -31.92 -6.37
CA ALA A 458 7.49 -30.85 -7.29
C ALA A 458 8.77 -30.14 -6.84
N ARG A 459 8.93 -29.89 -5.53
CA ARG A 459 10.15 -29.31 -4.95
C ARG A 459 11.36 -30.23 -5.13
N GLU A 460 11.18 -31.54 -4.95
CA GLU A 460 12.24 -32.52 -5.17
C GLU A 460 12.70 -32.53 -6.63
N LEU A 461 11.74 -32.55 -7.57
CA LEU A 461 12.05 -32.50 -9.00
C LEU A 461 12.83 -31.23 -9.38
N VAL A 462 12.40 -30.06 -8.90
CA VAL A 462 13.12 -28.80 -9.14
C VAL A 462 14.53 -28.84 -8.55
N ARG A 463 14.70 -29.37 -7.33
CA ARG A 463 16.02 -29.51 -6.69
C ARG A 463 16.94 -30.43 -7.49
N GLN A 464 16.42 -31.55 -8.00
CA GLN A 464 17.17 -32.46 -8.86
C GLN A 464 17.66 -31.75 -10.13
N ILE A 465 16.76 -31.09 -10.88
CA ILE A 465 17.11 -30.39 -12.12
C ILE A 465 18.16 -29.29 -11.86
N GLN A 466 18.02 -28.55 -10.76
CA GLN A 466 19.00 -27.52 -10.36
C GLN A 466 20.36 -28.10 -9.99
N SER A 467 20.40 -29.25 -9.31
CA SER A 467 21.64 -29.93 -8.96
C SER A 467 22.42 -30.38 -10.20
N GLU A 468 21.70 -30.80 -11.24
CA GLU A 468 22.23 -31.22 -12.54
C GLU A 468 22.56 -30.03 -13.47
N ARG A 469 22.24 -28.78 -13.06
CA ARG A 469 22.47 -27.52 -13.79
C ARG A 469 21.95 -27.54 -15.24
N ARG A 470 20.86 -28.24 -15.49
CA ARG A 470 20.22 -28.33 -16.81
C ARG A 470 18.87 -27.62 -16.84
N GLU A 471 18.31 -27.49 -18.04
CA GLU A 471 16.93 -27.04 -18.21
C GLU A 471 15.95 -28.22 -18.01
N ALA A 472 14.69 -27.88 -17.69
CA ALA A 472 13.64 -28.87 -17.56
C ALA A 472 13.29 -29.45 -18.94
N SER A 473 13.26 -30.76 -19.03
CA SER A 473 12.78 -31.47 -20.23
C SER A 473 11.27 -31.31 -20.40
N GLU A 474 10.75 -31.61 -21.59
CA GLU A 474 9.30 -31.53 -21.85
C GLU A 474 8.50 -32.43 -20.90
N GLN A 475 9.02 -33.61 -20.56
CA GLN A 475 8.34 -34.53 -19.64
C GLN A 475 8.27 -33.96 -18.22
N GLU A 476 9.35 -33.37 -17.73
CA GLU A 476 9.38 -32.77 -16.38
C GLU A 476 8.50 -31.52 -16.31
N CYS A 477 8.42 -30.75 -17.40
CA CYS A 477 7.47 -29.63 -17.50
C CYS A 477 6.03 -30.12 -17.34
N ARG A 478 5.68 -31.25 -17.98
CA ARG A 478 4.36 -31.88 -17.82
C ARG A 478 4.12 -32.39 -16.41
N ASP A 479 5.12 -33.02 -15.80
CA ASP A 479 5.01 -33.52 -14.43
C ASP A 479 4.76 -32.38 -13.44
N LEU A 480 5.44 -31.23 -13.61
CA LEU A 480 5.20 -30.02 -12.83
C LEU A 480 3.77 -29.49 -13.00
N LEU A 481 3.24 -29.40 -14.23
CA LEU A 481 1.83 -29.01 -14.44
C LEU A 481 0.86 -30.00 -13.77
N ARG A 482 1.17 -31.29 -13.81
CA ARG A 482 0.34 -32.35 -13.21
C ARG A 482 0.30 -32.25 -11.69
N TYR A 483 1.44 -32.02 -11.03
CA TYR A 483 1.50 -31.84 -9.57
C TYR A 483 0.70 -30.62 -9.08
N PHE A 484 0.56 -29.59 -9.92
CA PHE A 484 -0.27 -28.41 -9.61
C PHE A 484 -1.70 -28.51 -10.17
N HIS A 485 -2.06 -29.63 -10.80
CA HIS A 485 -3.37 -29.90 -11.40
C HIS A 485 -3.84 -28.81 -12.38
N VAL A 486 -2.95 -28.38 -13.27
CA VAL A 486 -3.25 -27.37 -14.30
C VAL A 486 -4.21 -27.99 -15.36
N PRO A 487 -5.42 -27.43 -15.58
CA PRO A 487 -6.44 -28.04 -16.43
C PRO A 487 -6.22 -27.73 -17.92
N VAL A 488 -5.18 -28.33 -18.51
CA VAL A 488 -4.85 -28.21 -19.95
C VAL A 488 -4.59 -29.58 -20.56
N VAL A 489 -4.96 -29.74 -21.83
CA VAL A 489 -4.69 -30.94 -22.63
C VAL A 489 -3.48 -30.69 -23.53
N ASP A 490 -2.47 -31.56 -23.46
CA ASP A 490 -1.30 -31.50 -24.36
C ASP A 490 -1.62 -32.19 -25.70
N LEU A 491 -1.64 -31.39 -26.77
CA LEU A 491 -1.94 -31.87 -28.13
C LEU A 491 -0.86 -32.78 -28.71
N ARG A 492 0.35 -32.77 -28.17
CA ARG A 492 1.44 -33.65 -28.65
C ARG A 492 1.29 -35.09 -28.15
N VAL A 493 0.48 -35.31 -27.12
CA VAL A 493 0.34 -36.61 -26.43
C VAL A 493 -1.03 -37.22 -26.69
N THR A 494 -2.06 -36.38 -26.74
CA THR A 494 -3.46 -36.83 -26.77
C THR A 494 -4.12 -36.36 -28.07
N HIS A 495 -4.37 -37.28 -29.00
CA HIS A 495 -5.07 -37.00 -30.26
C HIS A 495 -6.60 -37.21 -30.18
N ASP A 496 -7.10 -37.76 -29.06
CA ASP A 496 -8.44 -38.36 -28.99
C ASP A 496 -9.47 -37.54 -28.16
N GLN A 497 -9.11 -36.33 -27.69
CA GLN A 497 -9.94 -35.53 -26.77
C GLN A 497 -10.63 -34.30 -27.40
N GLY A 498 -10.68 -34.23 -28.74
CA GLY A 498 -11.28 -33.13 -29.51
C GLY A 498 -10.24 -32.24 -30.19
N GLU A 499 -10.71 -31.34 -31.06
CA GLU A 499 -9.86 -30.40 -31.80
C GLU A 499 -10.00 -28.96 -31.26
N PRO A 500 -8.95 -28.12 -31.40
CA PRO A 500 -9.06 -26.70 -31.12
C PRO A 500 -10.01 -26.02 -32.11
N ASP A 501 -10.74 -25.02 -31.64
CA ASP A 501 -11.59 -24.18 -32.49
C ASP A 501 -10.70 -23.19 -33.28
N PRO A 502 -10.69 -23.27 -34.63
CA PRO A 502 -9.86 -22.38 -35.45
C PRO A 502 -10.32 -20.92 -35.43
N ASP A 503 -11.57 -20.64 -35.03
CA ASP A 503 -12.13 -19.28 -35.01
C ASP A 503 -11.70 -18.47 -33.78
N VAL A 504 -11.19 -19.15 -32.74
CA VAL A 504 -10.65 -18.52 -31.53
C VAL A 504 -9.15 -18.27 -31.69
N PRO A 505 -8.67 -17.01 -31.59
CA PRO A 505 -7.25 -16.72 -31.78
C PRO A 505 -6.39 -17.39 -30.69
N PRO A 506 -5.18 -17.87 -31.04
CA PRO A 506 -4.29 -18.51 -30.09
C PRO A 506 -3.82 -17.52 -29.02
N MET A 507 -3.88 -17.97 -27.78
CA MET A 507 -3.50 -17.20 -26.59
C MET A 507 -2.08 -17.58 -26.17
N GLY A 508 -1.36 -16.66 -25.56
CA GLY A 508 -0.08 -16.92 -24.91
C GLY A 508 -0.13 -16.50 -23.45
N LEU A 509 0.44 -17.36 -22.60
CA LEU A 509 0.53 -17.13 -21.16
C LEU A 509 1.98 -17.31 -20.71
N ARG A 510 2.47 -16.32 -19.95
CA ARG A 510 3.82 -16.35 -19.42
C ARG A 510 3.87 -15.94 -17.96
N PHE A 511 4.65 -16.65 -17.16
CA PHE A 511 5.14 -16.20 -15.88
C PHE A 511 6.65 -16.00 -15.98
N GLU A 512 7.14 -14.86 -15.50
CA GLU A 512 8.57 -14.54 -15.42
C GLU A 512 8.88 -13.97 -14.04
N THR A 513 10.16 -13.91 -13.68
CA THR A 513 10.62 -13.34 -12.41
C THR A 513 11.43 -12.08 -12.68
N ASP A 514 10.95 -10.95 -12.14
CA ASP A 514 11.71 -9.72 -12.03
C ASP A 514 12.69 -9.83 -10.85
N ASP A 515 13.94 -9.41 -11.06
CA ASP A 515 15.00 -9.57 -10.05
C ASP A 515 14.74 -8.77 -8.76
N LYS A 516 13.87 -7.74 -8.78
CA LYS A 516 13.54 -6.91 -7.62
C LYS A 516 12.14 -7.14 -7.05
N LEU A 517 11.17 -7.38 -7.93
CA LEU A 517 9.74 -7.46 -7.60
C LEU A 517 9.19 -8.89 -7.63
N GLY A 518 10.01 -9.88 -7.96
CA GLY A 518 9.61 -11.28 -7.94
C GLY A 518 8.77 -11.69 -9.16
N PRO A 519 7.99 -12.77 -9.05
CA PRO A 519 7.27 -13.31 -10.19
C PRO A 519 6.12 -12.39 -10.64
N TYR A 520 5.86 -12.40 -11.94
CA TYR A 520 4.75 -11.71 -12.58
C TYR A 520 4.17 -12.54 -13.74
N ALA A 521 2.88 -12.38 -14.00
CA ALA A 521 2.14 -13.04 -15.07
C ALA A 521 1.85 -12.06 -16.21
N VAL A 522 1.89 -12.55 -17.45
CA VAL A 522 1.55 -11.82 -18.67
C VAL A 522 0.61 -12.65 -19.53
N PHE A 523 -0.46 -12.05 -20.03
CA PHE A 523 -1.45 -12.71 -20.90
C PHE A 523 -1.68 -11.91 -22.19
N GLY A 524 -1.66 -12.57 -23.35
CA GLY A 524 -1.88 -11.92 -24.64
C GLY A 524 -2.08 -12.91 -25.79
N GLY A 525 -1.91 -12.46 -27.05
CA GLY A 525 -1.99 -13.32 -28.24
C GLY A 525 -0.65 -13.94 -28.60
N ALA A 526 -0.63 -15.11 -29.25
CA ALA A 526 0.60 -15.87 -29.54
C ALA A 526 1.65 -15.13 -30.39
N ASP A 527 1.31 -14.02 -31.07
CA ASP A 527 2.24 -13.27 -31.92
C ASP A 527 3.21 -12.34 -31.15
N HIS A 528 3.13 -12.31 -29.81
CA HIS A 528 4.03 -11.63 -28.86
C HIS A 528 4.23 -10.11 -29.00
N ALA A 529 3.87 -9.49 -30.12
CA ALA A 529 4.24 -8.12 -30.48
C ALA A 529 3.77 -7.04 -29.47
N ASP A 530 2.75 -7.34 -28.66
CA ASP A 530 2.07 -6.35 -27.81
C ASP A 530 2.09 -6.67 -26.29
N TRP A 531 2.77 -7.74 -25.85
CA TRP A 531 2.63 -8.25 -24.47
C TRP A 531 3.12 -7.31 -23.36
N LEU A 532 4.13 -6.49 -23.66
CA LEU A 532 4.81 -5.61 -22.70
C LEU A 532 4.68 -4.12 -23.05
N SER A 533 3.88 -3.79 -24.07
CA SER A 533 3.68 -2.39 -24.48
C SER A 533 3.15 -1.56 -23.31
N SER A 534 3.75 -0.39 -23.11
CA SER A 534 3.36 0.56 -22.05
C SER A 534 1.92 1.06 -22.15
N SER A 535 1.28 0.84 -23.30
CA SER A 535 -0.12 1.19 -23.56
C SER A 535 -1.10 0.09 -23.10
N TYR A 536 -0.66 -1.17 -23.01
CA TYR A 536 -1.54 -2.31 -22.69
C TYR A 536 -0.89 -3.41 -21.83
N PRO A 537 -0.35 -3.10 -20.63
CA PRO A 537 0.25 -4.12 -19.80
C PRO A 537 -0.83 -5.01 -19.16
N ALA A 538 -1.15 -6.10 -19.85
CA ALA A 538 -1.82 -7.27 -19.28
C ALA A 538 -0.81 -8.02 -18.40
N VAL A 539 -0.36 -7.34 -17.35
CA VAL A 539 0.58 -7.84 -16.34
C VAL A 539 -0.14 -7.92 -15.00
N GLU A 540 0.15 -8.95 -14.20
CA GLU A 540 -0.34 -9.07 -12.82
C GLU A 540 0.67 -9.79 -11.92
N LEU A 541 0.60 -9.54 -10.61
CA LEU A 541 1.48 -10.18 -9.64
C LEU A 541 0.79 -11.35 -8.93
N PRO A 542 1.39 -12.56 -8.95
CA PRO A 542 1.12 -13.62 -8.00
C PRO A 542 1.17 -13.15 -6.54
N PRO A 543 0.33 -13.71 -5.63
CA PRO A 543 -0.67 -14.74 -5.89
C PRO A 543 -1.92 -14.22 -6.62
N LEU A 544 -2.38 -14.97 -7.62
CA LEU A 544 -3.60 -14.70 -8.38
C LEU A 544 -4.78 -15.50 -7.83
N ASN A 545 -5.92 -14.84 -7.65
CA ASN A 545 -7.22 -15.48 -7.47
C ASN A 545 -8.06 -15.35 -8.75
N ARG A 546 -9.25 -15.96 -8.77
CA ARG A 546 -10.14 -15.92 -9.94
C ARG A 546 -10.46 -14.53 -10.43
N TYR A 547 -10.66 -13.59 -9.50
CA TYR A 547 -10.96 -12.21 -9.84
C TYR A 547 -9.76 -11.51 -10.49
N LEU A 548 -8.56 -11.66 -9.94
CA LEU A 548 -7.33 -11.07 -10.48
C LEU A 548 -6.93 -11.69 -11.82
N ALA A 549 -7.07 -13.01 -11.95
CA ALA A 549 -6.88 -13.72 -13.21
C ALA A 549 -7.86 -13.20 -14.27
N ARG A 550 -9.12 -12.96 -13.88
CA ARG A 550 -10.13 -12.39 -14.78
C ARG A 550 -9.78 -10.96 -15.17
N GLN A 551 -9.36 -10.12 -14.22
CA GLN A 551 -8.90 -8.77 -14.51
C GLN A 551 -7.66 -8.76 -15.41
N LEU A 552 -6.74 -9.72 -15.28
CA LEU A 552 -5.59 -9.88 -16.17
C LEU A 552 -6.05 -10.16 -17.61
N VAL A 553 -6.96 -11.12 -17.79
CA VAL A 553 -7.52 -11.47 -19.10
C VAL A 553 -8.30 -10.30 -19.70
N GLU A 554 -9.24 -9.71 -18.96
CA GLU A 554 -10.14 -8.64 -19.43
C GLU A 554 -9.40 -7.35 -19.82
N ARG A 555 -8.21 -7.12 -19.25
CA ARG A 555 -7.35 -5.98 -19.61
C ARG A 555 -6.56 -6.19 -20.89
N SER A 556 -6.42 -7.42 -21.35
CA SER A 556 -5.67 -7.70 -22.57
C SER A 556 -6.38 -7.14 -23.81
N PRO A 557 -5.64 -6.60 -24.80
CA PRO A 557 -6.23 -6.18 -26.07
C PRO A 557 -6.94 -7.33 -26.78
N LEU A 558 -6.41 -8.55 -26.64
CA LEU A 558 -6.98 -9.77 -27.21
C LEU A 558 -8.41 -10.02 -26.71
N TRP A 559 -8.65 -9.80 -25.41
CA TRP A 559 -9.99 -9.91 -24.83
C TRP A 559 -10.96 -8.89 -25.42
N ARG A 560 -10.58 -7.61 -25.44
CA ARG A 560 -11.45 -6.52 -25.89
C ARG A 560 -11.78 -6.60 -27.38
N LYS A 561 -10.85 -7.10 -28.20
CA LYS A 561 -11.01 -7.15 -29.67
C LYS A 561 -11.74 -8.41 -30.14
N SER A 562 -11.60 -9.54 -29.45
CA SER A 562 -12.05 -10.84 -29.99
C SER A 562 -12.55 -11.83 -28.92
N LEU A 563 -11.79 -12.11 -27.85
CA LEU A 563 -12.16 -13.22 -26.96
C LEU A 563 -13.47 -13.00 -26.20
N SER A 564 -13.86 -11.74 -25.91
CA SER A 564 -15.06 -11.46 -25.13
C SER A 564 -16.36 -11.99 -25.75
N SER A 565 -16.40 -12.14 -27.08
CA SER A 565 -17.55 -12.67 -27.81
C SER A 565 -17.40 -14.13 -28.26
N GLN A 566 -16.18 -14.67 -28.30
CA GLN A 566 -15.89 -16.00 -28.85
C GLN A 566 -15.67 -17.09 -27.79
N LEU A 567 -15.21 -16.71 -26.59
CA LEU A 567 -14.76 -17.67 -25.58
C LEU A 567 -15.95 -18.13 -24.70
N THR A 568 -16.19 -19.43 -24.62
CA THR A 568 -17.30 -19.97 -23.81
C THR A 568 -17.06 -19.75 -22.30
N PRO A 569 -18.11 -19.61 -21.47
CA PRO A 569 -17.95 -19.44 -20.02
C PRO A 569 -17.19 -20.59 -19.33
N LEU A 570 -17.28 -21.81 -19.87
CA LEU A 570 -16.58 -22.99 -19.38
C LEU A 570 -15.08 -22.89 -19.63
N VAL A 571 -14.68 -22.62 -20.87
CA VAL A 571 -13.26 -22.50 -21.26
C VAL A 571 -12.64 -21.28 -20.58
N LEU A 572 -13.39 -20.18 -20.42
CA LEU A 572 -12.95 -19.04 -19.61
C LEU A 572 -12.66 -19.47 -18.17
N THR A 573 -13.54 -20.27 -17.57
CA THR A 573 -13.33 -20.78 -16.21
C THR A 573 -12.07 -21.63 -16.11
N GLN A 574 -11.80 -22.50 -17.09
CA GLN A 574 -10.57 -23.28 -17.16
C GLN A 574 -9.34 -22.38 -17.31
N LEU A 575 -9.39 -21.34 -18.15
CA LEU A 575 -8.28 -20.40 -18.35
C LEU A 575 -7.93 -19.68 -17.05
N LEU A 576 -8.94 -19.21 -16.32
CA LEU A 576 -8.74 -18.60 -15.01
C LEU A 576 -8.13 -19.58 -14.01
N GLN A 577 -8.55 -20.85 -14.04
CA GLN A 577 -7.95 -21.89 -13.21
C GLN A 577 -6.50 -22.19 -13.59
N VAL A 578 -6.12 -22.18 -14.88
CA VAL A 578 -4.72 -22.29 -15.32
C VAL A 578 -3.87 -21.18 -14.71
N LEU A 579 -4.34 -19.93 -14.78
CA LEU A 579 -3.67 -18.77 -14.19
C LEU A 579 -3.48 -18.91 -12.67
N GLU A 580 -4.51 -19.36 -11.94
CA GLU A 580 -4.43 -19.62 -10.50
C GLU A 580 -3.40 -20.71 -10.17
N ARG A 581 -3.41 -21.83 -10.91
CA ARG A 581 -2.50 -22.96 -10.62
C ARG A 581 -1.05 -22.68 -10.98
N LEU A 582 -0.80 -21.94 -12.06
CA LEU A 582 0.54 -21.45 -12.36
C LEU A 582 1.01 -20.40 -11.34
N SER A 583 0.09 -19.58 -10.82
CA SER A 583 0.42 -18.67 -9.73
C SER A 583 0.78 -19.42 -8.44
N ASP A 584 0.09 -20.52 -8.11
CA ASP A 584 0.46 -21.40 -6.99
C ASP A 584 1.84 -22.04 -7.24
N LEU A 585 2.13 -22.48 -8.48
CA LEU A 585 3.44 -23.02 -8.88
C LEU A 585 4.58 -22.01 -8.64
N MET A 586 4.43 -20.78 -9.12
CA MET A 586 5.44 -19.72 -8.91
C MET A 586 5.61 -19.37 -7.42
N SER A 587 4.54 -19.49 -6.62
CA SER A 587 4.59 -19.19 -5.19
C SER A 587 5.35 -20.27 -4.42
N GLU A 588 5.10 -21.55 -4.74
CA GLU A 588 5.64 -22.70 -4.02
C GLU A 588 7.02 -23.16 -4.50
N LEU A 589 7.40 -22.82 -5.74
CA LEU A 589 8.67 -23.23 -6.37
C LEU A 589 9.54 -22.01 -6.71
N PRO A 590 10.28 -21.45 -5.74
CA PRO A 590 11.05 -20.23 -5.97
C PRO A 590 12.24 -20.42 -6.94
N GLY A 591 12.63 -21.67 -7.20
CA GLY A 591 13.64 -22.01 -8.20
C GLY A 591 13.15 -21.85 -9.64
N VAL A 592 11.84 -21.66 -9.87
CA VAL A 592 11.27 -21.45 -11.21
C VAL A 592 11.38 -19.97 -11.59
N ARG A 593 12.16 -19.67 -12.63
CA ARG A 593 12.36 -18.29 -13.11
C ARG A 593 11.33 -17.90 -14.17
N ARG A 594 10.97 -18.84 -15.05
CA ARG A 594 10.06 -18.62 -16.18
C ARG A 594 9.20 -19.84 -16.46
N VAL A 595 7.92 -19.61 -16.76
CA VAL A 595 6.98 -20.60 -17.30
C VAL A 595 6.29 -20.00 -18.52
N VAL A 596 6.31 -20.69 -19.66
CA VAL A 596 5.67 -20.27 -20.90
C VAL A 596 4.72 -21.35 -21.37
N LEU A 597 3.45 -20.99 -21.58
CA LEU A 597 2.46 -21.81 -22.27
C LEU A 597 2.07 -21.05 -23.54
N ASP A 598 2.55 -21.51 -24.69
CA ASP A 598 2.37 -20.79 -25.94
C ASP A 598 2.51 -21.69 -27.19
N PRO A 599 1.51 -21.75 -28.09
CA PRO A 599 0.16 -21.23 -27.92
C PRO A 599 -0.72 -22.11 -27.03
N ILE A 600 -1.65 -21.46 -26.32
CA ILE A 600 -2.87 -22.04 -25.75
C ILE A 600 -4.00 -21.84 -26.76
N MET A 601 -4.71 -22.90 -27.09
CA MET A 601 -5.85 -22.87 -28.02
C MET A 601 -7.12 -23.31 -27.30
N ALA A 602 -8.24 -22.63 -27.56
CA ALA A 602 -9.53 -23.01 -27.02
C ALA A 602 -10.19 -24.03 -27.96
N GLY A 603 -10.80 -25.08 -27.41
CA GLY A 603 -11.82 -25.84 -28.13
C GLY A 603 -13.19 -25.66 -27.47
N GLU A 604 -14.13 -26.57 -27.76
CA GLU A 604 -15.51 -26.45 -27.28
C GLU A 604 -15.60 -26.52 -25.74
N ASN A 605 -14.88 -27.47 -25.13
CA ASN A 605 -14.97 -27.77 -23.70
C ASN A 605 -13.62 -27.79 -22.95
N SER A 606 -12.50 -27.63 -23.66
CA SER A 606 -11.15 -27.83 -23.12
C SER A 606 -10.17 -26.78 -23.66
N LEU A 607 -9.14 -26.50 -22.87
CA LEU A 607 -7.96 -25.77 -23.30
C LEU A 607 -6.85 -26.71 -23.73
N TYR A 608 -6.25 -26.41 -24.87
CA TYR A 608 -5.17 -27.16 -25.46
C TYR A 608 -3.88 -26.37 -25.43
N ILE A 609 -2.76 -27.04 -25.17
CA ILE A 609 -1.42 -26.44 -25.27
C ILE A 609 -0.61 -27.12 -26.37
N LYS A 610 0.13 -26.33 -27.14
CA LYS A 610 1.05 -26.83 -28.18
C LYS A 610 2.50 -26.90 -27.71
N SER A 611 2.90 -26.02 -26.80
CA SER A 611 4.26 -25.99 -26.25
C SER A 611 4.24 -25.52 -24.79
N ILE A 612 5.13 -26.10 -24.00
CA ILE A 612 5.45 -25.66 -22.65
C ILE A 612 6.96 -25.55 -22.48
N SER A 613 7.41 -24.48 -21.81
CA SER A 613 8.80 -24.32 -21.41
C SER A 613 8.87 -23.80 -19.97
N ILE A 614 9.69 -24.44 -19.15
CA ILE A 614 9.98 -24.02 -17.77
C ILE A 614 11.49 -23.82 -17.62
N SER A 615 11.91 -22.61 -17.25
CA SER A 615 13.31 -22.29 -16.98
C SER A 615 13.53 -22.08 -15.48
N LEU A 616 14.57 -22.70 -14.94
CA LEU A 616 14.92 -22.64 -13.51
C LEU A 616 16.09 -21.68 -13.25
N SER A 617 16.20 -21.18 -12.03
CA SER A 617 17.37 -20.44 -11.55
C SER A 617 18.57 -21.36 -11.41
N LYS A 618 19.76 -20.84 -11.74
CA LYS A 618 21.05 -21.54 -11.55
C LYS A 618 21.47 -21.66 -10.08
N GLN A 619 20.89 -20.83 -9.21
CA GLN A 619 21.10 -20.88 -7.76
C GLN A 619 20.02 -21.77 -7.15
N SER A 620 20.46 -22.79 -6.40
CA SER A 620 19.56 -23.58 -5.56
C SER A 620 19.28 -22.79 -4.28
N MET A 621 18.00 -22.58 -3.96
CA MET A 621 17.63 -22.03 -2.66
C MET A 621 17.65 -23.15 -1.63
N LEU A 622 18.48 -23.00 -0.60
CA LEU A 622 18.61 -23.95 0.51
C LEU A 622 17.46 -23.88 1.53
N VAL A 623 16.57 -22.86 1.41
CA VAL A 623 15.54 -22.57 2.39
C VAL A 623 14.15 -22.61 1.73
N LEU A 624 13.22 -23.35 2.34
CA LEU A 624 11.85 -23.52 1.84
C LEU A 624 11.04 -22.22 1.99
N PRO A 625 10.09 -21.92 1.07
CA PRO A 625 9.25 -20.73 1.16
C PRO A 625 8.52 -20.56 2.50
N GLU A 626 8.03 -21.66 3.07
CA GLU A 626 7.33 -21.68 4.37
C GLU A 626 8.23 -21.22 5.52
N THR A 627 9.52 -21.57 5.47
CA THR A 627 10.52 -21.18 6.48
C THR A 627 11.17 -19.81 6.20
N ALA A 628 11.34 -19.45 4.92
CA ALA A 628 11.90 -18.16 4.52
C ALA A 628 10.86 -17.03 4.47
N GLY A 629 9.56 -17.36 4.61
CA GLY A 629 8.45 -16.42 4.47
C GLY A 629 8.28 -15.90 3.03
N TYR A 630 8.40 -16.74 2.01
CA TYR A 630 8.17 -16.37 0.60
C TYR A 630 8.89 -15.08 0.13
N ARG A 631 10.17 -14.91 0.49
CA ARG A 631 10.97 -13.71 0.18
C ARG A 631 11.09 -13.38 -1.32
N HIS A 632 10.92 -14.37 -2.19
CA HIS A 632 10.94 -14.20 -3.64
C HIS A 632 9.66 -13.56 -4.20
N MET A 633 8.59 -13.47 -3.39
CA MET A 633 7.31 -12.91 -3.79
C MET A 633 7.23 -11.42 -3.40
N ALA A 634 6.73 -10.57 -4.29
CA ALA A 634 6.36 -9.20 -3.91
C ALA A 634 5.23 -9.19 -2.88
N ILE A 635 4.18 -9.99 -3.11
CA ILE A 635 3.02 -10.10 -2.23
C ILE A 635 3.08 -11.45 -1.53
N HIS A 636 3.06 -11.45 -0.19
CA HIS A 636 3.09 -12.70 0.56
C HIS A 636 1.82 -13.53 0.29
N PRO A 637 1.95 -14.81 -0.10
CA PRO A 637 0.80 -15.70 -0.26
C PRO A 637 0.00 -15.90 1.03
N TYR A 638 -1.27 -16.27 0.89
CA TYR A 638 -2.07 -16.69 2.05
C TYR A 638 -1.47 -17.98 2.64
N PRO A 639 -1.11 -18.03 3.94
CA PRO A 639 -0.38 -19.16 4.52
C PRO A 639 -1.30 -20.37 4.74
N ARG A 640 -1.58 -21.10 3.66
CA ARG A 640 -2.50 -22.25 3.63
C ARG A 640 -2.09 -23.38 4.60
N HIS A 641 -0.80 -23.53 4.86
CA HIS A 641 -0.28 -24.55 5.78
C HIS A 641 -0.76 -24.37 7.22
N MET A 642 -1.20 -23.16 7.62
CA MET A 642 -1.74 -22.87 8.96
C MET A 642 -3.24 -23.22 9.10
N ILE A 643 -3.89 -23.75 8.06
CA ILE A 643 -5.29 -24.16 8.13
C ILE A 643 -5.38 -25.54 8.78
N GLU A 644 -6.05 -25.60 9.93
CA GLU A 644 -6.25 -26.85 10.65
C GLU A 644 -7.74 -27.11 10.90
N ARG A 645 -8.20 -28.32 10.56
CA ARG A 645 -9.54 -28.78 10.89
C ARG A 645 -9.49 -29.50 12.23
N ARG A 646 -10.24 -29.00 13.21
CA ARG A 646 -10.26 -29.51 14.57
C ARG A 646 -11.69 -29.86 15.01
N GLN A 647 -11.78 -30.57 16.13
CA GLN A 647 -13.04 -30.99 16.72
C GLN A 647 -13.02 -30.72 18.22
N PHE A 648 -14.13 -30.23 18.76
CA PHE A 648 -14.32 -30.10 20.19
C PHE A 648 -14.67 -31.45 20.82
N LYS A 649 -14.63 -31.52 22.16
CA LYS A 649 -14.96 -32.73 22.93
C LYS A 649 -16.39 -33.25 22.72
N ASP A 650 -17.33 -32.36 22.37
CA ASP A 650 -18.72 -32.69 22.05
C ASP A 650 -18.93 -33.12 20.59
N GLY A 651 -17.85 -33.23 19.81
CA GLY A 651 -17.89 -33.63 18.41
C GLY A 651 -18.14 -32.49 17.42
N GLN A 652 -18.37 -31.26 17.87
CA GLN A 652 -18.57 -30.12 16.96
C GLN A 652 -17.25 -29.77 16.25
N ARG A 653 -17.29 -29.67 14.91
CA ARG A 653 -16.13 -29.33 14.08
C ARG A 653 -15.92 -27.82 14.01
N TRP A 654 -14.66 -27.40 14.03
CA TRP A 654 -14.24 -26.02 13.85
C TRP A 654 -12.94 -25.96 13.05
N THR A 655 -12.61 -24.80 12.52
CA THR A 655 -11.41 -24.58 11.70
C THR A 655 -10.56 -23.47 12.31
N LEU A 656 -9.29 -23.75 12.54
CA LEU A 656 -8.28 -22.72 12.79
C LEU A 656 -7.71 -22.28 11.44
N ARG A 657 -7.65 -20.98 11.18
CA ARG A 657 -7.04 -20.47 9.95
C ARG A 657 -6.64 -18.99 10.07
N PRO A 658 -5.71 -18.51 9.23
CA PRO A 658 -5.48 -17.08 9.08
C PRO A 658 -6.74 -16.32 8.62
N ILE A 659 -6.86 -15.06 9.05
CA ILE A 659 -7.94 -14.14 8.65
C ILE A 659 -7.72 -13.62 7.23
N ARG A 660 -8.78 -13.21 6.53
CA ARG A 660 -8.72 -12.65 5.17
C ARG A 660 -9.51 -11.35 5.07
N PRO A 661 -9.27 -10.50 4.06
CA PRO A 661 -10.05 -9.29 3.82
C PRO A 661 -11.57 -9.54 3.76
N GLU A 662 -12.00 -10.67 3.19
CA GLU A 662 -13.42 -11.03 3.04
C GLU A 662 -14.08 -11.40 4.38
N ASP A 663 -13.30 -11.69 5.43
CA ASP A 663 -13.81 -11.98 6.77
C ASP A 663 -14.26 -10.71 7.51
N ALA A 664 -14.17 -9.51 6.91
CA ALA A 664 -14.50 -8.24 7.57
C ALA A 664 -15.93 -8.19 8.13
N GLU A 665 -16.92 -8.69 7.40
CA GLU A 665 -18.31 -8.72 7.87
C GLU A 665 -18.52 -9.76 8.99
N ALA A 666 -17.89 -10.93 8.87
CA ALA A 666 -17.92 -11.97 9.90
C ALA A 666 -17.24 -11.48 11.19
N LEU A 667 -16.14 -10.74 11.07
CA LEU A 667 -15.41 -10.15 12.20
C LEU A 667 -16.25 -9.05 12.86
N GLN A 668 -16.91 -8.19 12.09
CA GLN A 668 -17.81 -7.17 12.62
C GLN A 668 -18.99 -7.82 13.37
N THR A 669 -19.56 -8.89 12.82
CA THR A 669 -20.65 -9.66 13.46
C THR A 669 -20.19 -10.29 14.76
N PHE A 670 -19.00 -10.89 14.76
CA PHE A 670 -18.38 -11.43 15.97
C PHE A 670 -18.17 -10.35 17.05
N MET A 671 -17.66 -9.16 16.68
CA MET A 671 -17.50 -8.03 17.60
C MET A 671 -18.83 -7.54 18.20
N ARG A 672 -19.89 -7.45 17.38
CA ARG A 672 -21.24 -7.11 17.86
C ARG A 672 -21.81 -8.15 18.82
N GLY A 673 -21.42 -9.41 18.67
CA GLY A 673 -21.87 -10.53 19.50
C GLY A 673 -21.19 -10.62 20.87
N LEU A 674 -20.14 -9.84 21.13
CA LEU A 674 -19.44 -9.87 22.42
C LEU A 674 -20.18 -9.11 23.53
N SER A 675 -20.17 -9.68 24.73
CA SER A 675 -20.62 -9.01 25.95
C SER A 675 -19.86 -7.69 26.22
N ASP A 676 -20.48 -6.77 26.98
CA ASP A 676 -19.82 -5.52 27.39
C ASP A 676 -18.54 -5.80 28.19
N GLU A 677 -18.54 -6.86 29.00
CA GLU A 677 -17.37 -7.32 29.76
C GLU A 677 -16.24 -7.79 28.83
N SER A 678 -16.52 -8.69 27.89
CA SER A 678 -15.52 -9.18 26.92
C SER A 678 -14.94 -8.06 26.05
N ARG A 679 -15.75 -7.05 25.68
CA ARG A 679 -15.28 -5.86 24.95
C ARG A 679 -14.39 -4.98 25.81
N TYR A 680 -14.81 -4.68 27.04
CA TYR A 680 -14.02 -3.87 27.97
C TYR A 680 -12.68 -4.52 28.30
N MET A 681 -12.69 -5.83 28.58
CA MET A 681 -11.49 -6.61 28.88
C MET A 681 -10.48 -6.65 27.72
N ARG A 682 -10.96 -6.42 26.49
CA ARG A 682 -10.16 -6.49 25.27
C ARG A 682 -9.63 -5.13 24.81
N PHE A 683 -10.48 -4.11 24.80
CA PHE A 683 -10.18 -2.81 24.19
C PHE A 683 -10.05 -1.69 25.22
N VAL A 684 -10.23 -1.99 26.51
CA VAL A 684 -10.28 -1.01 27.61
C VAL A 684 -11.23 0.15 27.26
N SER A 685 -12.30 -0.17 26.52
CA SER A 685 -13.29 0.75 25.97
C SER A 685 -14.57 0.00 25.60
N MET A 686 -15.70 0.72 25.55
CA MET A 686 -17.01 0.16 25.15
C MET A 686 -17.22 0.18 23.62
N LEU A 687 -16.16 -0.09 22.84
CA LEU A 687 -16.26 -0.17 21.37
C LEU A 687 -17.23 -1.30 20.98
N ARG A 688 -18.47 -0.95 20.62
CA ARG A 688 -19.49 -1.91 20.16
C ARG A 688 -19.22 -2.40 18.74
N GLU A 689 -18.55 -1.57 17.96
CA GLU A 689 -18.30 -1.76 16.54
C GLU A 689 -16.89 -1.31 16.19
N LEU A 690 -16.25 -2.03 15.26
CA LEU A 690 -15.01 -1.57 14.65
C LEU A 690 -15.35 -0.56 13.56
N THR A 691 -14.59 0.55 13.50
CA THR A 691 -14.71 1.49 12.38
C THR A 691 -14.27 0.80 11.08
N PRO A 692 -14.72 1.26 9.89
CA PRO A 692 -14.27 0.71 8.62
C PRO A 692 -12.73 0.66 8.47
N ARG A 693 -12.04 1.67 9.03
CA ARG A 693 -10.57 1.73 9.06
C ARG A 693 -9.96 0.64 9.94
N MET A 694 -10.56 0.35 11.09
CA MET A 694 -10.12 -0.73 11.98
C MET A 694 -10.40 -2.11 11.37
N LEU A 695 -11.57 -2.33 10.78
CA LEU A 695 -11.89 -3.58 10.08
C LEU A 695 -10.86 -3.87 8.98
N SER A 696 -10.64 -2.91 8.09
CA SER A 696 -9.62 -3.00 7.03
C SER A 696 -8.23 -3.34 7.61
N ARG A 697 -7.86 -2.72 8.73
CA ARG A 697 -6.57 -2.97 9.40
C ARG A 697 -6.45 -4.39 9.96
N TYR A 698 -7.53 -4.99 10.48
CA TYR A 698 -7.49 -6.34 11.04
C TYR A 698 -7.66 -7.46 10.01
N THR A 699 -8.21 -7.16 8.82
CA THR A 699 -8.47 -8.18 7.80
C THR A 699 -7.54 -8.10 6.59
N ARG A 700 -6.99 -6.93 6.26
CA ARG A 700 -5.99 -6.74 5.18
C ARG A 700 -4.58 -6.73 5.75
N ILE A 701 -4.23 -7.83 6.39
CA ILE A 701 -2.92 -7.99 7.02
C ILE A 701 -1.86 -8.43 6.01
N ASP A 702 -0.62 -7.99 6.26
CA ASP A 702 0.56 -8.56 5.61
C ASP A 702 1.16 -9.62 6.54
N TYR A 703 1.06 -10.88 6.14
CA TYR A 703 1.53 -12.03 6.91
C TYR A 703 3.03 -12.01 7.23
N ASP A 704 3.84 -11.16 6.59
CA ASP A 704 5.23 -10.94 7.01
C ASP A 704 5.35 -10.22 8.36
N ARG A 705 4.41 -9.31 8.61
CA ARG A 705 4.53 -8.28 9.66
C ARG A 705 3.57 -8.51 10.80
N GLU A 706 2.45 -9.13 10.53
CA GLU A 706 1.43 -9.42 11.50
C GLU A 706 0.69 -10.68 11.10
N LEU A 707 0.22 -11.43 12.09
CA LEU A 707 -0.57 -12.62 11.85
C LEU A 707 -1.82 -12.55 12.69
N ALA A 708 -2.98 -12.64 12.04
CA ALA A 708 -4.25 -12.82 12.70
C ALA A 708 -4.83 -14.18 12.33
N LEU A 709 -5.15 -14.96 13.36
CA LEU A 709 -5.77 -16.28 13.31
C LEU A 709 -7.20 -16.18 13.82
N ILE A 710 -8.11 -16.88 13.14
CA ILE A 710 -9.49 -17.02 13.54
C ILE A 710 -9.87 -18.48 13.72
N ALA A 711 -10.72 -18.72 14.70
CA ALA A 711 -11.45 -19.96 14.85
C ALA A 711 -12.84 -19.78 14.24
N THR A 712 -13.23 -20.65 13.30
CA THR A 712 -14.55 -20.61 12.66
C THR A 712 -15.34 -21.89 12.81
N VAL A 713 -16.67 -21.75 12.87
CA VAL A 713 -17.63 -22.85 12.72
C VAL A 713 -18.51 -22.59 11.51
N ARG A 714 -19.02 -23.64 10.88
CA ARG A 714 -19.98 -23.50 9.79
C ARG A 714 -21.38 -23.31 10.37
N SER A 715 -22.05 -22.23 10.00
CA SER A 715 -23.47 -22.01 10.27
C SER A 715 -24.29 -22.06 8.98
N PRO A 716 -25.59 -22.43 9.06
CA PRO A 716 -26.48 -22.36 7.90
C PRO A 716 -26.54 -20.94 7.35
N ASN A 717 -26.53 -20.81 6.03
CA ASN A 717 -26.67 -19.53 5.35
C ASN A 717 -28.12 -19.34 4.88
N PRO A 718 -28.88 -18.41 5.46
CA PRO A 718 -30.28 -18.17 5.07
C PRO A 718 -30.42 -17.74 3.61
N ASP A 719 -29.46 -16.98 3.09
CA ASP A 719 -29.47 -16.39 1.75
C ASP A 719 -29.03 -17.39 0.67
N ASN A 720 -28.29 -18.42 1.06
CA ASN A 720 -27.82 -19.46 0.14
C ASN A 720 -27.66 -20.81 0.85
N ARG A 721 -28.74 -21.61 0.88
CA ARG A 721 -28.80 -22.88 1.62
C ARG A 721 -27.70 -23.89 1.24
N ASN A 722 -27.15 -23.80 0.04
CA ASN A 722 -26.09 -24.70 -0.44
C ASN A 722 -24.68 -24.26 -0.02
N HIS A 723 -24.53 -23.05 0.52
CA HIS A 723 -23.24 -22.47 0.91
C HIS A 723 -23.27 -22.02 2.38
N PRO A 724 -22.97 -22.92 3.34
CA PRO A 724 -22.89 -22.55 4.76
C PRO A 724 -21.85 -21.44 4.96
N ARG A 725 -22.14 -20.51 5.87
CA ARG A 725 -21.26 -19.37 6.17
C ARG A 725 -20.31 -19.72 7.30
N ASP A 726 -19.09 -19.20 7.23
CA ASP A 726 -18.14 -19.27 8.35
C ASP A 726 -18.54 -18.22 9.39
N GLU A 727 -18.78 -18.66 10.62
CA GLU A 727 -18.97 -17.80 11.78
C GLU A 727 -17.69 -17.79 12.61
N ILE A 728 -17.17 -16.60 12.90
CA ILE A 728 -15.98 -16.43 13.74
C ILE A 728 -16.37 -16.60 15.21
N ILE A 729 -15.66 -17.46 15.91
CA ILE A 729 -15.90 -17.79 17.33
C ILE A 729 -14.71 -17.46 18.24
N GLY A 730 -13.58 -17.13 17.64
CA GLY A 730 -12.38 -16.64 18.33
C GLY A 730 -11.45 -15.93 17.36
N PHE A 731 -10.76 -14.92 17.86
CA PHE A 731 -9.82 -14.09 17.11
C PHE A 731 -8.57 -13.87 17.94
N ALA A 732 -7.41 -14.15 17.34
CA ALA A 732 -6.11 -13.88 17.92
C ALA A 732 -5.23 -13.19 16.89
N HIS A 733 -4.44 -12.22 17.29
CA HIS A 733 -3.62 -11.41 16.40
C HIS A 733 -2.33 -11.05 17.12
N TYR A 734 -1.21 -11.04 16.40
CA TYR A 734 -0.05 -10.26 16.82
C TYR A 734 0.33 -9.26 15.75
N LEU A 735 0.83 -8.10 16.17
CA LEU A 735 1.42 -7.07 15.33
C LEU A 735 2.87 -6.85 15.75
N ARG A 736 3.82 -6.91 14.80
CA ARG A 736 5.22 -6.60 15.10
C ARG A 736 5.36 -5.23 15.75
N ASN A 737 6.12 -5.19 16.84
CA ASN A 737 6.46 -3.98 17.55
C ASN A 737 7.36 -3.10 16.67
N GLY A 738 7.30 -1.79 16.91
CA GLY A 738 8.07 -0.80 16.16
C GLY A 738 9.59 -0.92 16.33
N ASP A 739 10.07 -1.81 17.22
CA ASP A 739 11.48 -2.18 17.38
C ASP A 739 11.94 -3.25 16.37
N GLY A 740 10.99 -3.93 15.71
CA GLY A 740 11.22 -5.01 14.76
C GLY A 740 11.71 -6.32 15.39
N ARG A 741 11.69 -6.44 16.73
CA ARG A 741 12.22 -7.59 17.49
C ARG A 741 11.16 -8.41 18.18
N GLY A 742 10.05 -7.80 18.58
CA GLY A 742 8.92 -8.50 19.18
C GLY A 742 7.61 -8.18 18.50
N ALA A 743 6.52 -8.68 19.08
CA ALA A 743 5.17 -8.38 18.63
C ALA A 743 4.20 -8.25 19.79
N GLU A 744 3.26 -7.32 19.66
CA GLU A 744 2.15 -7.17 20.58
C GLU A 744 1.05 -8.16 20.21
N TYR A 745 0.64 -9.04 21.13
CA TYR A 745 -0.43 -10.01 20.93
C TYR A 745 -1.75 -9.54 21.48
N ALA A 746 -2.79 -10.17 20.95
CA ALA A 746 -4.12 -9.66 21.05
C ALA A 746 -5.13 -10.82 20.91
N LEU A 747 -5.89 -11.18 21.95
CA LEU A 747 -6.77 -12.36 21.96
C LEU A 747 -8.19 -12.03 22.42
N VAL A 748 -9.20 -12.59 21.76
CA VAL A 748 -10.61 -12.55 22.20
C VAL A 748 -11.35 -13.81 21.76
N ILE A 749 -12.16 -14.37 22.65
CA ILE A 749 -12.98 -15.56 22.41
C ILE A 749 -14.45 -15.21 22.65
N GLY A 750 -15.33 -15.63 21.74
CA GLY A 750 -16.76 -15.38 21.88
C GLY A 750 -17.31 -15.99 23.16
N ASP A 751 -18.19 -15.28 23.86
CA ASP A 751 -18.63 -15.62 25.22
C ASP A 751 -19.16 -17.07 25.31
N ALA A 752 -19.96 -17.51 24.34
CA ALA A 752 -20.52 -18.87 24.26
C ALA A 752 -19.46 -19.98 24.03
N TRP A 753 -18.26 -19.60 23.61
CA TRP A 753 -17.18 -20.51 23.21
C TRP A 753 -16.00 -20.52 24.19
N GLN A 754 -16.08 -19.71 25.25
CA GLN A 754 -15.08 -19.68 26.30
C GLN A 754 -15.00 -21.02 27.05
N ARG A 755 -13.86 -21.27 27.70
CA ARG A 755 -13.57 -22.52 28.44
C ARG A 755 -13.59 -23.81 27.61
N ARG A 756 -13.63 -23.71 26.27
CA ARG A 756 -13.51 -24.85 25.34
C ARG A 756 -12.10 -25.08 24.78
N GLY A 757 -11.10 -24.37 25.31
CA GLY A 757 -9.68 -24.51 24.93
C GLY A 757 -9.21 -23.62 23.77
N LEU A 758 -10.11 -22.86 23.12
CA LEU A 758 -9.79 -22.04 21.95
C LEU A 758 -8.66 -21.03 22.19
N GLY A 759 -8.70 -20.31 23.31
CA GLY A 759 -7.69 -19.29 23.62
C GLY A 759 -6.27 -19.84 23.74
N VAL A 760 -6.14 -21.09 24.17
CA VAL A 760 -4.85 -21.79 24.29
C VAL A 760 -4.36 -22.13 22.90
N THR A 761 -5.20 -22.80 22.10
CA THR A 761 -4.83 -23.24 20.75
C THR A 761 -4.48 -22.07 19.84
N LEU A 762 -5.23 -20.97 19.91
CA LEU A 762 -4.94 -19.76 19.13
C LEU A 762 -3.60 -19.13 19.53
N MET A 763 -3.31 -19.06 20.84
CA MET A 763 -2.04 -18.48 21.31
C MET A 763 -0.83 -19.38 21.01
N GLU A 764 -0.95 -20.70 21.16
CA GLU A 764 0.11 -21.64 20.78
C GLU A 764 0.47 -21.49 19.29
N ALA A 765 -0.53 -21.40 18.42
CA ALA A 765 -0.32 -21.17 17.00
C ALA A 765 0.34 -19.80 16.71
N LEU A 766 -0.06 -18.73 17.40
CA LEU A 766 0.59 -17.42 17.26
C LEU A 766 2.04 -17.42 17.76
N ILE A 767 2.33 -18.09 18.87
CA ILE A 767 3.69 -18.19 19.45
C ILE A 767 4.61 -18.94 18.47
N GLN A 768 4.14 -20.07 17.94
CA GLN A 768 4.89 -20.84 16.95
C GLN A 768 5.19 -19.99 15.70
N ALA A 769 4.17 -19.32 15.15
CA ALA A 769 4.36 -18.46 13.98
C ALA A 769 5.31 -17.28 14.27
N ALA A 770 5.23 -16.67 15.45
CA ALA A 770 6.13 -15.59 15.87
C ALA A 770 7.60 -16.06 15.94
N ALA A 771 7.83 -17.26 16.48
CA ALA A 771 9.16 -17.87 16.54
C ALA A 771 9.71 -18.20 15.15
N GLU A 772 8.90 -18.80 14.27
CA GLU A 772 9.25 -19.09 12.87
C GLU A 772 9.59 -17.80 12.09
N GLN A 773 8.90 -16.70 12.40
CA GLN A 773 9.16 -15.38 11.84
C GLN A 773 10.44 -14.69 12.36
N GLY A 774 11.12 -15.31 13.31
CA GLY A 774 12.35 -14.79 13.87
C GLY A 774 12.16 -13.76 14.98
N LEU A 775 10.96 -13.64 15.56
CA LEU A 775 10.72 -12.72 16.68
C LEU A 775 11.37 -13.25 17.96
N THR A 776 11.89 -12.33 18.76
CA THR A 776 12.63 -12.64 19.99
C THR A 776 11.75 -12.59 21.23
N TYR A 777 10.60 -11.92 21.17
CA TYR A 777 9.64 -11.89 22.27
C TYR A 777 8.22 -11.59 21.75
N ILE A 778 7.21 -11.91 22.54
CA ILE A 778 5.82 -11.52 22.30
C ILE A 778 5.21 -10.98 23.59
N ASP A 779 4.53 -9.83 23.54
CA ASP A 779 3.98 -9.17 24.73
C ASP A 779 2.59 -8.59 24.54
N GLY A 780 1.90 -8.27 25.62
CA GLY A 780 0.55 -7.72 25.57
C GLY A 780 0.16 -7.08 26.89
N TYR A 781 -0.64 -6.02 26.81
CA TYR A 781 -1.11 -5.29 27.99
C TYR A 781 -2.51 -5.78 28.37
N VAL A 782 -2.62 -6.34 29.57
CA VAL A 782 -3.85 -6.97 30.08
C VAL A 782 -4.28 -6.25 31.36
N LEU A 783 -5.58 -6.04 31.55
CA LEU A 783 -6.10 -5.48 32.80
C LEU A 783 -5.73 -6.37 34.00
N ALA A 784 -5.31 -5.74 35.10
CA ALA A 784 -5.01 -6.40 36.36
C ALA A 784 -6.23 -7.16 36.93
N SER A 785 -7.45 -6.77 36.55
CA SER A 785 -8.71 -7.44 36.93
C SER A 785 -9.08 -8.64 36.04
N ASN A 786 -8.41 -8.87 34.90
CA ASN A 786 -8.74 -9.96 33.98
C ASN A 786 -8.10 -11.29 34.42
N ALA A 787 -8.62 -11.86 35.51
CA ALA A 787 -8.15 -13.13 36.08
C ALA A 787 -8.15 -14.30 35.07
N PRO A 788 -9.16 -14.48 34.19
CA PRO A 788 -9.14 -15.55 33.18
C PRO A 788 -7.95 -15.44 32.22
N MET A 789 -7.64 -14.24 31.72
CA MET A 789 -6.52 -14.02 30.82
C MET A 789 -5.18 -14.23 31.51
N GLN A 790 -5.02 -13.75 32.74
CA GLN A 790 -3.79 -13.96 33.51
C GLN A 790 -3.54 -15.44 33.79
N ALA A 791 -4.59 -16.21 34.11
CA ALA A 791 -4.47 -17.66 34.29
C ALA A 791 -4.09 -18.38 32.99
N LEU A 792 -4.67 -17.98 31.85
CA LEU A 792 -4.33 -18.50 30.53
C LEU A 792 -2.85 -18.25 30.20
N MET A 793 -2.39 -17.01 30.33
CA MET A 793 -1.03 -16.60 29.99
C MET A 793 0.02 -17.27 30.90
N LYS A 794 -0.26 -17.37 32.20
CA LYS A 794 0.59 -18.11 33.14
C LYS A 794 0.73 -19.58 32.73
N ARG A 795 -0.34 -20.20 32.24
CA ARG A 795 -0.31 -21.59 31.76
C ARG A 795 0.55 -21.78 30.51
N LEU A 796 0.65 -20.74 29.67
CA LEU A 796 1.49 -20.70 28.47
C LEU A 796 2.94 -20.27 28.75
N GLY A 797 3.32 -20.07 30.03
CA GLY A 797 4.67 -19.71 30.44
C GLY A 797 5.00 -18.22 30.35
N PHE A 798 4.01 -17.35 30.17
CA PHE A 798 4.25 -15.91 30.13
C PHE A 798 4.63 -15.36 31.50
N GLN A 799 5.56 -14.42 31.48
CA GLN A 799 5.88 -13.53 32.59
C GLN A 799 4.80 -12.45 32.71
N ASN A 800 4.59 -11.95 33.92
CA ASN A 800 3.50 -11.03 34.22
C ASN A 800 4.00 -9.94 35.17
N ASP A 801 4.31 -8.78 34.60
CA ASP A 801 4.87 -7.62 35.29
C ASP A 801 3.79 -6.56 35.50
N ALA A 802 3.94 -5.74 36.55
CA ALA A 802 3.12 -4.54 36.69
C ALA A 802 3.53 -3.52 35.62
N ASP A 803 2.55 -2.86 35.01
CA ASP A 803 2.86 -1.75 34.11
C ASP A 803 3.40 -0.55 34.92
N PRO A 804 4.57 0.01 34.57
CA PRO A 804 5.18 1.12 35.32
C PRO A 804 4.38 2.44 35.23
N GLU A 805 3.61 2.63 34.17
CA GLU A 805 2.85 3.85 33.88
C GLU A 805 1.38 3.75 34.32
N ASP A 806 0.80 2.55 34.35
CA ASP A 806 -0.60 2.31 34.72
C ASP A 806 -0.78 1.08 35.62
N PRO A 807 -0.94 1.25 36.95
CA PRO A 807 -1.12 0.13 37.89
C PRO A 807 -2.36 -0.75 37.62
N SER A 808 -3.33 -0.27 36.84
CA SER A 808 -4.50 -1.06 36.43
C SER A 808 -4.20 -2.05 35.31
N MET A 809 -3.02 -1.94 34.69
CA MET A 809 -2.55 -2.77 33.60
C MET A 809 -1.37 -3.65 34.02
N ARG A 810 -1.22 -4.78 33.34
CA ARG A 810 -0.16 -5.76 33.53
C ARG A 810 0.47 -6.02 32.18
N ARG A 811 1.79 -5.91 32.10
CA ARG A 811 2.54 -6.33 30.91
C ARG A 811 2.78 -7.82 31.00
N VAL A 812 2.21 -8.57 30.07
CA VAL A 812 2.30 -10.03 30.02
C VAL A 812 3.11 -10.41 28.80
N TRP A 813 4.24 -11.09 28.97
CA TRP A 813 5.21 -11.31 27.89
C TRP A 813 5.92 -12.66 27.96
N LEU A 814 6.38 -13.14 26.81
CA LEU A 814 7.12 -14.39 26.65
C LEU A 814 8.37 -14.14 25.82
N ASP A 815 9.51 -14.60 26.32
CA ASP A 815 10.77 -14.65 25.58
C ASP A 815 10.74 -15.85 24.63
N LEU A 816 11.04 -15.60 23.35
CA LEU A 816 11.09 -16.62 22.29
C LEU A 816 12.55 -17.05 22.01
N GLY A 817 13.54 -16.41 22.64
CA GLY A 817 14.97 -16.67 22.48
C GLY A 817 15.63 -15.89 21.34
N GLU A 818 16.96 -15.99 21.23
CA GLU A 818 17.70 -15.46 20.09
C GLU A 818 17.51 -16.34 18.86
N THR A 819 16.90 -15.78 17.82
CA THR A 819 16.83 -16.42 16.52
C THR A 819 18.19 -16.33 15.82
N ARG A 820 18.80 -17.50 15.58
CA ARG A 820 19.91 -17.65 14.64
C ARG A 820 19.42 -17.22 13.26
N ARG A 821 19.58 -15.94 12.91
CA ARG A 821 19.52 -15.51 11.51
C ARG A 821 20.69 -16.18 10.81
N SER A 822 20.42 -17.26 10.08
CA SER A 822 21.31 -17.69 9.01
C SER A 822 21.37 -16.56 7.99
N ASP A 823 22.57 -15.99 7.85
CA ASP A 823 22.91 -14.85 6.99
C ASP A 823 22.38 -14.96 5.55
#